data_AF-A0A5M9QMR9-F1
#
_entry.id   AF-A0A5M9QMR9-F1
#
_cell.length_a   1.000
_cell.length_b   1.000
_cell.length_c   1.000
_cell.angle_alpha   90.00
_cell.angle_beta   90.00
_cell.angle_gamma   90.00
#
_symmetry.space_group_name_H-M   'P 1'
#
loop_
_entity.id
_entity.type
_entity.pdbx_description
1 polymer ?
#
loop_
_entity_poly.entity_id
_entity_poly.type
_entity_poly.pdbx_seq_one_letter_code
_entity_poly.pdbx_strand_id
1 'polypeptide(L)'
;MIRSSALCAFCLSMPSYAQSAQDIGGDIYRLSSTTKDESDIFYAKGQNPYSITGSNFTQNYNNGTLVFGNTQKAENTNRDDGIHFGNGGWTGYVTGTFNAKEVYLTSRLGAGNNTGAGAGATLVFNASENLTAQDLTVDMWSNTQGDSLTLNSTNGDVSLKDSNFKIKGSNSELKVSAKNKLEADKFTLEMPSNSEKVVVNFSGNIIEFKNSNLNIAGPDIAWNKNETKFSAESSLTFTNTTTNIQGDSLVFESKNGDIKIDGGSTTLNSGTLSKDAYINFTAGKNIDIANLNATLHSGKGQFIAKAGENLSIKNLTLHGNVGTAVNETYATFEANTINLDKAEIYSTRGINNSTDNAGAFVVKFIAKDSITLKDTNIKLTNQLEGVGSSDYAVFESGGDLTHTGKLTTATAQQTWGGATFDFSKVKGKASVGDIEIVAANVRMNSDFSAKSLVVQKRQTNGGQDGLGTKLWAQEGGKYKFDSIKLDDGTDLAADTARMTFVNSGGGNAFVKDSTLELGSLSVGVKGGFYASNIHHTTATNITLHSNSTASFHHLTLTPGGQIVMDATNAQLVLDNQLVNGKNQAGVLELGVSIKDSSLHNGYGKPLLAITNAGSNLKNIHFKPGEVKRLIDAGEIKYNFVDSTGKQRMIHCDGSAKEQCAQIEKLIAIYAGNAPTQDSSNPDYAKDRYDLSAMGLKYEKVLTYNYIGLKISSNNANNPYEIGDIRYYLYEKCGQECVEKIGSISNTATITQEVQTQLSGDGKQIYVYEYTDSSGKLNKVFCNSTDAEQCKKDNNITESSTTLTQSNATQVESDIFEWLNFLSIYDKGITWTGANVLNYDLDFFLHTA
;
A
#
# COMPACT_ATOMS: atom_id res chain seq x y z
N MET A 1 74.77 23.82 -54.03
CA MET A 1 74.48 22.37 -53.90
C MET A 1 75.53 21.75 -52.97
N ILE A 2 75.07 21.08 -51.91
CA ILE A 2 75.72 19.97 -51.15
C ILE A 2 77.08 20.31 -50.48
N ARG A 3 77.13 20.66 -49.17
CA ARG A 3 77.29 19.80 -47.96
C ARG A 3 78.57 18.92 -48.03
N SER A 4 79.49 18.85 -47.06
CA SER A 4 79.48 19.10 -45.62
C SER A 4 80.91 19.30 -45.11
N SER A 5 81.10 20.19 -44.14
CA SER A 5 82.32 20.29 -43.32
C SER A 5 82.06 19.59 -41.99
N ALA A 6 82.80 18.52 -41.71
CA ALA A 6 82.88 17.92 -40.38
C ALA A 6 83.89 18.71 -39.56
N LEU A 7 83.46 19.26 -38.43
CA LEU A 7 84.35 19.80 -37.40
C LEU A 7 83.96 19.16 -36.06
N CYS A 8 84.91 18.39 -35.52
CA CYS A 8 84.85 17.75 -34.21
C CYS A 8 84.54 18.76 -33.10
N ALA A 9 83.56 18.43 -32.25
CA ALA A 9 83.44 18.97 -30.91
C ALA A 9 83.67 17.83 -29.91
N PHE A 10 84.69 18.02 -29.06
CA PHE A 10 85.06 17.15 -27.94
C PHE A 10 83.84 16.84 -27.06
N CYS A 11 83.45 15.56 -26.99
CA CYS A 11 82.61 15.06 -25.90
C CYS A 11 83.48 14.88 -24.65
N LEU A 12 83.38 15.81 -23.71
CA LEU A 12 83.73 15.54 -22.33
C LEU A 12 82.68 14.56 -21.78
N SER A 13 83.06 13.28 -21.72
CA SER A 13 82.32 12.26 -20.98
C SER A 13 82.33 12.63 -19.50
N MET A 14 81.28 13.31 -19.03
CA MET A 14 80.98 13.35 -17.61
C MET A 14 80.60 11.92 -17.18
N PRO A 15 81.28 11.33 -16.19
CA PRO A 15 80.87 10.03 -15.67
C PRO A 15 79.46 10.16 -15.12
N SER A 16 78.53 9.38 -15.66
CA SER A 16 77.27 9.06 -15.01
C SER A 16 77.62 8.28 -13.74
N TYR A 17 77.71 8.99 -12.60
CA TYR A 17 77.76 8.32 -11.31
C TYR A 17 76.48 7.50 -11.16
N ALA A 18 76.62 6.18 -11.12
CA ALA A 18 75.57 5.30 -10.66
C ALA A 18 75.24 5.71 -9.21
N GLN A 19 74.06 6.29 -8.99
CA GLN A 19 73.59 6.60 -7.65
C GLN A 19 73.42 5.31 -6.86
N SER A 20 74.17 5.17 -5.77
CA SER A 20 74.08 4.03 -4.87
C SER A 20 72.98 4.29 -3.85
N ALA A 21 71.92 3.48 -3.88
CA ALA A 21 70.85 3.56 -2.90
C ALA A 21 71.39 3.55 -1.46
N GLN A 22 70.94 4.48 -0.63
CA GLN A 22 71.42 4.67 0.74
C GLN A 22 70.51 3.94 1.74
N ASP A 23 71.10 3.06 2.55
CA ASP A 23 70.40 2.40 3.66
C ASP A 23 70.16 3.41 4.80
N ILE A 24 68.91 3.60 5.17
CA ILE A 24 68.47 4.48 6.28
C ILE A 24 67.90 3.67 7.46
N GLY A 25 67.95 2.33 7.41
CA GLY A 25 67.36 1.44 8.41
C GLY A 25 67.86 1.69 9.83
N GLY A 26 69.12 2.10 10.00
CA GLY A 26 69.69 2.46 11.30
C GLY A 26 69.04 3.70 11.95
N ASP A 27 68.66 4.70 11.16
CA ASP A 27 67.99 5.91 11.64
C ASP A 27 66.54 5.59 12.02
N ILE A 28 65.87 4.74 11.23
CA ILE A 28 64.52 4.25 11.53
C ILE A 28 64.51 3.43 12.82
N TYR A 29 65.46 2.49 12.98
CA TYR A 29 65.57 1.65 14.18
C TYR A 29 65.73 2.48 15.46
N ARG A 30 66.49 3.58 15.39
CA ARG A 30 66.74 4.50 16.51
C ARG A 30 65.64 5.53 16.73
N LEU A 31 64.63 5.58 15.86
CA LEU A 31 63.57 6.59 15.89
C LEU A 31 64.14 8.02 15.91
N SER A 32 65.21 8.28 15.14
CA SER A 32 65.89 9.58 15.11
C SER A 32 65.51 10.37 13.88
N SER A 33 65.28 11.68 14.01
CA SER A 33 64.99 12.54 12.86
C SER A 33 66.23 12.79 12.00
N THR A 34 66.09 12.65 10.68
CA THR A 34 67.17 12.89 9.70
C THR A 34 66.64 13.73 8.52
N THR A 35 67.49 14.60 7.97
CA THR A 35 67.22 15.33 6.73
C THR A 35 68.37 15.11 5.75
N LYS A 36 68.06 14.64 4.54
CA LYS A 36 68.99 14.52 3.41
C LYS A 36 68.28 14.98 2.14
N ASP A 37 68.69 16.12 1.60
CA ASP A 37 68.05 16.73 0.42
C ASP A 37 68.67 16.29 -0.91
N GLU A 38 69.43 15.19 -0.91
CA GLU A 38 70.05 14.62 -2.10
C GLU A 38 68.99 13.91 -2.97
N SER A 39 69.14 13.98 -4.29
CA SER A 39 68.26 13.27 -5.23
C SER A 39 68.69 11.81 -5.37
N ASP A 40 68.55 10.99 -4.34
CA ASP A 40 68.96 9.57 -4.32
C ASP A 40 67.79 8.63 -3.95
N ILE A 41 68.02 7.32 -3.97
CA ILE A 41 67.13 6.32 -3.37
C ILE A 41 67.55 6.10 -1.92
N PHE A 42 66.64 6.34 -0.98
CA PHE A 42 66.79 6.04 0.44
C PHE A 42 65.91 4.84 0.78
N TYR A 43 66.47 3.79 1.38
CA TYR A 43 65.71 2.57 1.64
C TYR A 43 65.81 2.08 3.08
N ALA A 44 64.74 1.46 3.58
CA ALA A 44 64.70 0.78 4.87
C ALA A 44 64.02 -0.59 4.74
N LYS A 45 64.63 -1.64 5.30
CA LYS A 45 64.04 -2.99 5.35
C LYS A 45 64.52 -3.80 6.56
N GLY A 46 63.69 -4.71 7.04
CA GLY A 46 64.03 -5.70 8.08
C GLY A 46 64.35 -5.11 9.46
N GLN A 47 63.67 -4.02 9.85
CA GLN A 47 63.89 -3.33 11.12
C GLN A 47 62.59 -3.25 11.92
N ASN A 48 62.65 -3.53 13.24
CA ASN A 48 61.50 -3.41 14.13
C ASN A 48 61.78 -2.39 15.24
N PRO A 49 61.65 -1.07 14.96
CA PRO A 49 61.87 -0.05 15.97
C PRO A 49 60.82 -0.15 17.08
N TYR A 50 61.17 0.22 18.31
CA TYR A 50 60.26 0.25 19.44
C TYR A 50 60.58 1.43 20.36
N SER A 51 59.59 1.89 21.12
CA SER A 51 59.79 2.88 22.18
C SER A 51 59.13 2.42 23.48
N ILE A 52 59.76 2.74 24.61
CA ILE A 52 59.26 2.42 25.96
C ILE A 52 58.32 3.54 26.45
N THR A 53 58.71 4.80 26.26
CA THR A 53 57.97 5.99 26.74
C THR A 53 57.21 6.71 25.63
N GLY A 54 57.33 6.24 24.39
CA GLY A 54 56.86 6.91 23.18
C GLY A 54 57.98 7.71 22.47
N SER A 55 57.80 7.98 21.18
CA SER A 55 58.76 8.74 20.37
C SER A 55 58.07 9.43 19.20
N ASN A 56 58.59 10.60 18.81
CA ASN A 56 58.18 11.33 17.62
C ASN A 56 59.43 11.64 16.78
N PHE A 57 59.42 11.28 15.50
CA PHE A 57 60.57 11.52 14.61
C PHE A 57 60.14 11.83 13.17
N THR A 58 61.03 12.49 12.44
CA THR A 58 60.79 12.92 11.05
C THR A 58 61.96 12.59 10.15
N GLN A 59 61.68 11.96 9.02
CA GLN A 59 62.63 11.66 7.95
C GLN A 59 62.33 12.55 6.73
N ASN A 60 63.29 13.38 6.32
CA ASN A 60 63.13 14.31 5.19
C ASN A 60 64.10 13.95 4.06
N TYR A 61 63.54 13.56 2.91
CA TYR A 61 64.21 13.17 1.68
C TYR A 61 63.59 13.90 0.48
N ASN A 62 63.37 15.21 0.60
CA ASN A 62 62.46 15.99 -0.24
C ASN A 62 62.71 15.87 -1.76
N ASN A 63 63.96 15.61 -2.16
CA ASN A 63 64.36 15.46 -3.56
C ASN A 63 64.57 13.99 -3.98
N GLY A 64 64.56 13.04 -3.04
CA GLY A 64 64.87 11.63 -3.26
C GLY A 64 63.64 10.72 -3.25
N THR A 65 63.85 9.45 -3.61
CA THR A 65 62.85 8.38 -3.48
C THR A 65 63.03 7.68 -2.14
N LEU A 66 61.95 7.52 -1.38
CA LEU A 66 61.92 6.63 -0.21
C LEU A 66 61.36 5.25 -0.62
N VAL A 67 62.09 4.18 -0.31
CA VAL A 67 61.65 2.79 -0.47
C VAL A 67 61.58 2.10 0.89
N PHE A 68 60.40 1.60 1.25
CA PHE A 68 60.17 0.91 2.52
C PHE A 68 59.82 -0.56 2.26
N GLY A 69 60.48 -1.46 2.98
CA GLY A 69 60.29 -2.90 2.84
C GLY A 69 61.04 -3.54 1.66
N ASN A 70 61.88 -2.78 0.95
CA ASN A 70 62.69 -3.24 -0.18
C ASN A 70 63.92 -2.32 -0.37
N THR A 71 64.83 -2.65 -1.28
CA THR A 71 65.97 -1.80 -1.69
C THR A 71 65.73 -1.07 -3.02
N GLN A 72 64.65 -1.39 -3.72
CA GLN A 72 64.33 -0.90 -5.06
C GLN A 72 62.81 -0.70 -5.24
N LYS A 73 62.42 0.06 -6.28
CA LYS A 73 61.02 0.30 -6.68
C LYS A 73 60.39 -0.93 -7.37
N ALA A 74 60.28 -2.04 -6.64
CA ALA A 74 59.69 -3.28 -7.14
C ALA A 74 58.89 -3.97 -6.04
N GLU A 75 57.94 -4.84 -6.43
CA GLU A 75 57.21 -5.70 -5.50
C GLU A 75 58.15 -6.48 -4.57
N ASN A 76 57.72 -6.67 -3.33
CA ASN A 76 58.39 -7.55 -2.39
C ASN A 76 57.36 -8.22 -1.49
N THR A 77 57.22 -9.54 -1.63
CA THR A 77 56.34 -10.36 -0.80
C THR A 77 57.05 -10.97 0.41
N ASN A 78 58.38 -10.79 0.54
CA ASN A 78 59.13 -11.27 1.68
C ASN A 78 58.82 -10.43 2.93
N ARG A 79 57.97 -10.97 3.80
CA ARG A 79 57.51 -10.31 5.02
C ARG A 79 58.64 -9.91 5.99
N ASP A 80 59.77 -10.61 5.95
CA ASP A 80 60.93 -10.35 6.84
C ASP A 80 61.69 -9.08 6.46
N ASP A 81 61.57 -8.62 5.22
CA ASP A 81 62.09 -7.31 4.80
C ASP A 81 61.20 -6.15 5.28
N GLY A 82 60.03 -6.43 5.86
CA GLY A 82 59.12 -5.41 6.37
C GLY A 82 59.61 -4.71 7.63
N ILE A 83 58.85 -3.70 8.05
CA ILE A 83 59.13 -2.89 9.24
C ILE A 83 57.93 -2.90 10.17
N HIS A 84 58.14 -3.25 11.45
CA HIS A 84 57.10 -3.26 12.48
C HIS A 84 57.46 -2.31 13.62
N PHE A 85 56.63 -1.28 13.84
CA PHE A 85 56.79 -0.32 14.93
C PHE A 85 56.18 -0.88 16.22
N GLY A 86 57.04 -1.37 17.12
CA GLY A 86 56.67 -2.01 18.39
C GLY A 86 57.36 -3.36 18.58
N ASN A 87 57.57 -3.78 19.82
CA ASN A 87 58.13 -5.10 20.13
C ASN A 87 57.74 -5.53 21.56
N GLY A 88 57.81 -6.84 21.85
CA GLY A 88 57.49 -7.55 23.09
C GLY A 88 57.32 -6.71 24.37
N GLY A 89 56.07 -6.51 24.79
CA GLY A 89 55.75 -5.90 26.09
C GLY A 89 55.82 -4.37 26.16
N TRP A 90 56.48 -3.71 25.21
CA TRP A 90 56.74 -2.26 25.27
C TRP A 90 55.54 -1.44 24.88
N THR A 91 55.26 -0.39 25.66
CA THR A 91 53.97 0.33 25.66
C THR A 91 54.08 1.77 25.13
N GLY A 92 55.16 2.14 24.44
CA GLY A 92 55.34 3.50 23.93
C GLY A 92 54.69 3.71 22.57
N TYR A 93 54.00 4.84 22.39
CA TYR A 93 53.43 5.28 21.12
C TYR A 93 54.51 5.82 20.18
N VAL A 94 54.48 5.44 18.90
CA VAL A 94 55.44 5.97 17.91
C VAL A 94 54.73 6.86 16.88
N THR A 95 55.18 8.09 16.72
CA THR A 95 54.80 8.96 15.60
C THR A 95 55.98 9.10 14.64
N GLY A 96 55.82 8.60 13.41
CA GLY A 96 56.82 8.72 12.34
C GLY A 96 56.28 9.53 11.18
N THR A 97 57.00 10.57 10.75
CA THR A 97 56.69 11.32 9.52
C THR A 97 57.80 11.14 8.50
N PHE A 98 57.43 10.79 7.27
CA PHE A 98 58.34 10.54 6.16
C PHE A 98 57.99 11.46 5.01
N ASN A 99 58.91 12.32 4.60
CA ASN A 99 58.74 13.24 3.49
C ASN A 99 59.72 12.87 2.38
N ALA A 100 59.24 12.64 1.16
CA ALA A 100 60.09 12.31 0.02
C ALA A 100 59.51 12.86 -1.28
N LYS A 101 60.30 12.86 -2.35
CA LYS A 101 59.79 13.17 -3.69
C LYS A 101 58.82 12.09 -4.16
N GLU A 102 59.26 10.84 -4.09
CA GLU A 102 58.45 9.65 -4.37
C GLU A 102 58.53 8.70 -3.17
N VAL A 103 57.45 7.98 -2.90
CA VAL A 103 57.39 6.97 -1.83
C VAL A 103 56.96 5.62 -2.42
N TYR A 104 57.70 4.57 -2.12
CA TYR A 104 57.39 3.21 -2.54
C TYR A 104 57.34 2.28 -1.33
N LEU A 105 56.17 1.73 -1.01
CA LEU A 105 55.92 0.88 0.15
C LEU A 105 55.62 -0.55 -0.30
N THR A 106 56.29 -1.53 0.31
CA THR A 106 56.21 -2.95 -0.06
C THR A 106 56.34 -3.84 1.17
N SER A 107 56.23 -5.17 1.00
CA SER A 107 56.41 -6.15 2.08
C SER A 107 55.42 -5.90 3.22
N ARG A 108 55.90 -5.62 4.43
CA ARG A 108 55.06 -5.42 5.62
C ARG A 108 55.33 -4.07 6.26
N LEU A 109 54.25 -3.39 6.61
CA LEU A 109 54.26 -2.25 7.53
C LEU A 109 53.38 -2.59 8.74
N GLY A 110 53.99 -2.77 9.91
CA GLY A 110 53.27 -3.15 11.12
C GLY A 110 53.37 -2.11 12.23
N ALA A 111 52.42 -2.16 13.17
CA ALA A 111 52.50 -1.42 14.42
C ALA A 111 51.86 -2.19 15.57
N GLY A 112 52.28 -1.89 16.80
CA GLY A 112 51.66 -2.39 18.04
C GLY A 112 52.38 -3.54 18.75
N ASN A 113 51.76 -4.09 19.80
CA ASN A 113 52.32 -5.14 20.65
C ASN A 113 51.31 -6.24 21.02
N ASN A 114 51.81 -7.40 21.48
CA ASN A 114 50.99 -8.56 21.86
C ASN A 114 50.54 -8.56 23.34
N THR A 115 50.79 -7.51 24.12
CA THR A 115 50.67 -7.55 25.60
C THR A 115 49.52 -6.74 26.18
N GLY A 116 48.64 -6.17 25.35
CA GLY A 116 47.39 -5.59 25.84
C GLY A 116 47.45 -4.15 26.34
N ALA A 117 48.64 -3.52 26.45
CA ALA A 117 48.77 -2.17 27.02
C ALA A 117 49.71 -1.26 26.21
N GLY A 118 49.23 -0.05 25.90
CA GLY A 118 49.97 1.16 25.54
C GLY A 118 50.65 1.26 24.18
N ALA A 119 50.90 0.19 23.42
CA ALA A 119 51.52 0.34 22.09
C ALA A 119 50.52 0.74 21.00
N GLY A 120 51.00 1.53 20.04
CA GLY A 120 50.32 1.96 18.80
C GLY A 120 51.25 2.86 17.98
N ALA A 121 50.86 3.20 16.74
CA ALA A 121 51.63 4.15 15.93
C ALA A 121 50.79 5.08 15.06
N THR A 122 51.28 6.30 14.88
CA THR A 122 50.88 7.20 13.80
C THR A 122 51.99 7.26 12.77
N LEU A 123 51.73 6.76 11.57
CA LEU A 123 52.69 6.76 10.46
C LEU A 123 52.16 7.63 9.32
N VAL A 124 52.95 8.64 8.94
CA VAL A 124 52.59 9.60 7.88
C VAL A 124 53.65 9.56 6.79
N PHE A 125 53.24 9.21 5.57
CA PHE A 125 54.09 9.24 4.37
C PHE A 125 53.59 10.35 3.44
N ASN A 126 54.44 11.33 3.17
CA ASN A 126 54.17 12.43 2.26
C ASN A 126 55.12 12.34 1.06
N ALA A 127 54.55 12.08 -0.12
CA ALA A 127 55.21 12.20 -1.41
C ALA A 127 54.89 13.57 -2.02
N SER A 128 55.89 14.29 -2.53
CA SER A 128 55.63 15.50 -3.32
C SER A 128 55.14 15.18 -4.74
N GLU A 129 55.52 14.01 -5.27
CA GLU A 129 55.03 13.40 -6.51
C GLU A 129 54.27 12.11 -6.17
N ASN A 130 54.71 10.93 -6.61
CA ASN A 130 53.92 9.70 -6.53
C ASN A 130 54.15 8.89 -5.25
N LEU A 131 53.09 8.29 -4.73
CA LEU A 131 53.14 7.26 -3.69
C LEU A 131 52.60 5.95 -4.24
N THR A 132 53.39 4.87 -4.17
CA THR A 132 52.95 3.54 -4.59
C THR A 132 53.09 2.56 -3.43
N ALA A 133 52.01 1.86 -3.11
CA ALA A 133 52.01 0.66 -2.29
C ALA A 133 51.75 -0.54 -3.21
N GLN A 134 52.68 -1.48 -3.27
CA GLN A 134 52.59 -2.67 -4.11
C GLN A 134 52.97 -3.90 -3.29
N ASP A 135 52.07 -4.89 -3.25
CA ASP A 135 52.20 -6.07 -2.38
C ASP A 135 52.41 -5.70 -0.91
N LEU A 136 51.90 -4.54 -0.49
CA LEU A 136 52.05 -4.05 0.86
C LEU A 136 51.02 -4.72 1.77
N THR A 137 51.50 -5.36 2.82
CA THR A 137 50.69 -5.82 3.95
C THR A 137 50.81 -4.82 5.11
N VAL A 138 49.75 -4.08 5.40
CA VAL A 138 49.66 -3.27 6.62
C VAL A 138 49.00 -4.11 7.73
N ASP A 139 49.66 -4.22 8.88
CA ASP A 139 49.19 -5.00 10.03
C ASP A 139 49.44 -4.22 11.32
N MET A 140 48.52 -3.30 11.62
CA MET A 140 48.59 -2.42 12.79
C MET A 140 47.59 -2.89 13.84
N TRP A 141 48.09 -3.18 15.05
CA TRP A 141 47.26 -3.66 16.16
C TRP A 141 47.59 -3.01 17.52
N SER A 142 46.71 -2.14 18.03
CA SER A 142 46.84 -1.47 19.33
C SER A 142 45.62 -1.65 20.22
N ASN A 143 45.80 -1.89 21.52
CA ASN A 143 44.67 -2.13 22.43
C ASN A 143 44.18 -0.87 23.16
N THR A 144 44.99 0.18 23.31
CA THR A 144 44.61 1.39 24.11
C THR A 144 44.86 2.76 23.46
N GLN A 145 45.76 2.92 22.49
CA GLN A 145 46.16 4.26 22.00
C GLN A 145 45.77 4.57 20.54
N GLY A 146 45.26 3.57 19.81
CA GLY A 146 44.87 3.72 18.40
C GLY A 146 46.04 3.57 17.43
N ASP A 147 45.71 3.38 16.15
CA ASP A 147 46.67 3.25 15.06
C ASP A 147 46.22 4.13 13.89
N SER A 148 47.15 4.90 13.34
CA SER A 148 46.88 5.77 12.22
C SER A 148 47.89 5.59 11.10
N LEU A 149 47.39 5.41 9.88
CA LEU A 149 48.18 5.44 8.66
C LEU A 149 47.70 6.59 7.77
N THR A 150 48.62 7.45 7.36
CA THR A 150 48.37 8.52 6.40
C THR A 150 49.30 8.39 5.20
N LEU A 151 48.73 8.31 4.01
CA LEU A 151 49.44 8.25 2.73
C LEU A 151 49.03 9.46 1.89
N ASN A 152 49.96 10.38 1.64
CA ASN A 152 49.69 11.63 0.94
C ASN A 152 50.59 11.78 -0.29
N SER A 153 50.00 12.19 -1.39
CA SER A 153 50.67 12.72 -2.56
C SER A 153 50.18 14.14 -2.83
N THR A 154 51.07 15.14 -2.81
CA THR A 154 50.67 16.55 -2.93
C THR A 154 50.56 17.06 -4.37
N ASN A 155 51.31 16.48 -5.32
CA ASN A 155 51.22 16.84 -6.75
C ASN A 155 51.07 15.64 -7.71
N GLY A 156 51.01 14.42 -7.18
CA GLY A 156 51.00 13.19 -7.99
C GLY A 156 49.84 12.26 -7.69
N ASP A 157 50.08 10.99 -7.98
CA ASP A 157 49.14 9.89 -7.80
C ASP A 157 49.44 9.08 -6.54
N VAL A 158 48.41 8.40 -6.03
CA VAL A 158 48.54 7.31 -5.07
C VAL A 158 48.07 6.01 -5.73
N SER A 159 48.92 4.99 -5.75
CA SER A 159 48.58 3.66 -6.28
C SER A 159 48.67 2.61 -5.18
N LEU A 160 47.59 1.85 -4.98
CA LEU A 160 47.49 0.73 -4.04
C LEU A 160 47.22 -0.55 -4.86
N LYS A 161 48.25 -1.38 -5.08
CA LYS A 161 48.17 -2.56 -5.93
C LYS A 161 48.47 -3.82 -5.14
N ASP A 162 47.60 -4.83 -5.28
CA ASP A 162 47.77 -6.14 -4.65
C ASP A 162 48.08 -6.03 -3.13
N SER A 163 47.53 -4.99 -2.48
CA SER A 163 47.89 -4.61 -1.12
C SER A 163 46.76 -4.95 -0.14
N ASN A 164 47.12 -5.37 1.07
CA ASN A 164 46.19 -5.77 2.13
C ASN A 164 46.42 -4.95 3.40
N PHE A 165 45.45 -4.13 3.76
CA PHE A 165 45.53 -3.26 4.91
C PHE A 165 44.61 -3.76 6.02
N LYS A 166 45.21 -4.04 7.16
CA LYS A 166 44.53 -4.47 8.38
C LYS A 166 44.93 -3.53 9.51
N ILE A 167 43.99 -2.69 9.92
CA ILE A 167 44.20 -1.69 10.97
C ILE A 167 43.18 -1.97 12.06
N LYS A 168 43.67 -2.33 13.24
CA LYS A 168 42.87 -2.78 14.38
C LYS A 168 43.31 -2.05 15.63
N GLY A 169 42.41 -1.38 16.31
CA GLY A 169 42.73 -0.82 17.61
C GLY A 169 41.76 0.22 18.08
N SER A 170 41.92 0.68 19.33
CA SER A 170 40.93 1.51 20.02
C SER A 170 40.56 2.75 19.20
N ASN A 171 41.50 3.42 18.55
CA ASN A 171 41.20 4.53 17.62
C ASN A 171 41.92 4.31 16.29
N SER A 172 41.24 3.69 15.33
CA SER A 172 41.84 3.30 14.05
C SER A 172 41.53 4.32 12.95
N GLU A 173 42.56 4.90 12.34
CA GLU A 173 42.41 5.88 11.25
C GLU A 173 43.22 5.51 10.01
N LEU A 174 42.58 5.56 8.84
CA LEU A 174 43.24 5.49 7.53
C LEU A 174 42.93 6.76 6.73
N LYS A 175 43.96 7.45 6.27
CA LYS A 175 43.83 8.60 5.36
C LYS A 175 44.69 8.38 4.13
N VAL A 176 44.09 8.42 2.95
CA VAL A 176 44.81 8.32 1.68
C VAL A 176 44.39 9.48 0.80
N SER A 177 45.34 10.34 0.44
CA SER A 177 45.08 11.53 -0.37
C SER A 177 46.02 11.58 -1.57
N ALA A 178 45.45 11.69 -2.77
CA ALA A 178 46.17 11.96 -4.01
C ALA A 178 45.76 13.33 -4.55
N LYS A 179 46.66 14.08 -5.18
CA LYS A 179 46.26 15.30 -5.86
C LYS A 179 45.56 15.00 -7.18
N ASN A 180 46.08 14.04 -7.93
CA ASN A 180 45.61 13.68 -9.27
C ASN A 180 44.74 12.42 -9.21
N LYS A 181 45.34 11.23 -9.15
CA LYS A 181 44.60 9.96 -9.15
C LYS A 181 44.92 9.12 -7.93
N LEU A 182 43.88 8.61 -7.27
CA LEU A 182 43.97 7.48 -6.35
C LEU A 182 43.47 6.24 -7.08
N GLU A 183 44.35 5.27 -7.31
CA GLU A 183 44.01 4.00 -7.95
C GLU A 183 44.32 2.83 -7.01
N ALA A 184 43.28 2.08 -6.68
CA ALA A 184 43.35 0.85 -5.91
C ALA A 184 42.93 -0.32 -6.79
N ASP A 185 43.82 -1.29 -7.03
CA ASP A 185 43.51 -2.50 -7.79
C ASP A 185 43.90 -3.73 -6.96
N LYS A 186 42.94 -4.65 -6.81
CA LYS A 186 43.02 -5.80 -5.89
C LYS A 186 43.44 -5.39 -4.47
N PHE A 187 42.96 -4.24 -4.04
CA PHE A 187 43.21 -3.72 -2.71
C PHE A 187 42.22 -4.32 -1.71
N THR A 188 42.72 -4.74 -0.55
CA THR A 188 41.90 -5.21 0.57
C THR A 188 42.06 -4.28 1.77
N LEU A 189 40.96 -3.83 2.36
CA LEU A 189 40.94 -3.10 3.62
C LEU A 189 40.06 -3.83 4.63
N GLU A 190 40.62 -4.18 5.79
CA GLU A 190 39.91 -4.79 6.92
C GLU A 190 40.10 -3.93 8.18
N MET A 191 39.02 -3.29 8.62
CA MET A 191 38.96 -2.54 9.89
C MET A 191 37.77 -3.06 10.71
N PRO A 192 37.96 -4.02 11.62
CA PRO A 192 36.89 -4.68 12.37
C PRO A 192 36.31 -3.86 13.53
N SER A 193 35.13 -4.28 14.02
CA SER A 193 34.32 -3.62 15.07
C SER A 193 34.87 -3.69 16.50
N ASN A 194 36.05 -4.26 16.72
CA ASN A 194 36.68 -4.29 18.05
C ASN A 194 37.49 -3.02 18.36
N SER A 195 37.47 -2.03 17.45
CA SER A 195 37.98 -0.68 17.67
C SER A 195 37.00 0.11 18.56
N GLU A 196 37.41 1.20 19.22
CA GLU A 196 36.49 2.16 19.87
C GLU A 196 36.01 3.26 18.89
N LYS A 197 36.81 3.56 17.86
CA LYS A 197 36.52 4.51 16.79
C LYS A 197 37.20 4.08 15.49
N VAL A 198 36.49 4.21 14.36
CA VAL A 198 37.03 3.96 13.01
C VAL A 198 36.80 5.18 12.11
N VAL A 199 37.88 5.69 11.50
CA VAL A 199 37.83 6.79 10.50
C VAL A 199 38.59 6.39 9.24
N VAL A 200 37.94 6.44 8.09
CA VAL A 200 38.54 6.11 6.79
C VAL A 200 38.26 7.21 5.78
N ASN A 201 39.30 7.87 5.29
CA ASN A 201 39.17 8.96 4.32
C ASN A 201 40.02 8.69 3.08
N PHE A 202 39.38 8.67 1.92
CA PHE A 202 40.02 8.65 0.61
C PHE A 202 39.71 9.96 -0.12
N SER A 203 40.73 10.66 -0.58
CA SER A 203 40.56 11.91 -1.34
C SER A 203 41.43 11.96 -2.60
N GLY A 204 40.91 12.55 -3.67
CA GLY A 204 41.71 12.95 -4.82
C GLY A 204 40.91 13.57 -5.95
N ASN A 205 41.54 13.88 -7.08
CA ASN A 205 40.79 14.37 -8.23
C ASN A 205 39.99 13.23 -8.88
N ILE A 206 40.61 12.07 -9.08
CA ILE A 206 39.96 10.83 -9.52
C ILE A 206 40.22 9.75 -8.47
N ILE A 207 39.20 8.97 -8.10
CA ILE A 207 39.31 7.82 -7.22
C ILE A 207 38.75 6.58 -7.93
N GLU A 208 39.57 5.53 -8.04
CA GLU A 208 39.22 4.26 -8.68
C GLU A 208 39.55 3.08 -7.77
N PHE A 209 38.56 2.25 -7.47
CA PHE A 209 38.74 0.92 -6.90
C PHE A 209 38.37 -0.14 -7.93
N LYS A 210 39.26 -1.11 -8.14
CA LYS A 210 39.10 -2.22 -9.09
C LYS A 210 39.36 -3.53 -8.37
N ASN A 211 38.47 -4.51 -8.56
CA ASN A 211 38.62 -5.87 -8.01
C ASN A 211 38.96 -5.90 -6.51
N SER A 212 38.48 -4.91 -5.76
CA SER A 212 38.92 -4.64 -4.39
C SER A 212 37.89 -5.14 -3.36
N ASN A 213 38.30 -5.20 -2.10
CA ASN A 213 37.43 -5.56 -0.98
C ASN A 213 37.62 -4.56 0.17
N LEU A 214 36.57 -3.84 0.53
CA LEU A 214 36.56 -2.89 1.62
C LEU A 214 35.60 -3.38 2.70
N ASN A 215 36.13 -3.80 3.84
CA ASN A 215 35.37 -4.24 5.00
C ASN A 215 35.70 -3.35 6.19
N ILE A 216 34.83 -2.37 6.45
CA ILE A 216 35.02 -1.33 7.46
C ILE A 216 33.85 -1.44 8.44
N ALA A 217 34.13 -1.82 9.69
CA ALA A 217 33.13 -1.99 10.72
C ALA A 217 33.47 -1.13 11.93
N GLY A 218 32.68 -0.09 12.16
CA GLY A 218 32.72 0.71 13.37
C GLY A 218 31.97 0.03 14.54
N PRO A 219 32.43 0.19 15.78
CA PRO A 219 31.73 -0.29 16.98
C PRO A 219 30.45 0.50 17.29
N ASP A 220 29.51 -0.14 17.99
CA ASP A 220 28.34 0.53 18.59
C ASP A 220 28.68 1.09 19.99
N ILE A 221 29.41 2.22 20.02
CA ILE A 221 29.74 2.94 21.27
C ILE A 221 29.23 4.37 21.19
N ALA A 222 28.34 4.75 22.13
CA ALA A 222 27.51 5.97 22.08
C ALA A 222 28.27 7.30 21.84
N TRP A 223 29.53 7.44 22.28
CA TRP A 223 30.26 8.72 22.27
C TRP A 223 31.19 8.93 21.07
N ASN A 224 31.44 7.88 20.27
CA ASN A 224 32.39 7.93 19.16
C ASN A 224 31.66 7.94 17.83
N LYS A 225 32.09 8.81 16.90
CA LYS A 225 31.55 8.85 15.53
C LYS A 225 32.44 8.06 14.60
N ASN A 226 31.89 7.00 14.01
CA ASN A 226 32.54 6.24 12.94
C ASN A 226 32.26 6.90 11.59
N GLU A 227 33.31 7.21 10.84
CA GLU A 227 33.20 7.93 9.57
C GLU A 227 33.94 7.19 8.46
N THR A 228 33.31 7.08 7.30
CA THR A 228 33.96 6.65 6.07
C THR A 228 33.61 7.62 4.97
N LYS A 229 34.63 8.25 4.38
CA LYS A 229 34.47 9.27 3.35
C LYS A 229 35.33 8.98 2.12
N PHE A 230 34.68 9.01 0.96
CA PHE A 230 35.31 9.04 -0.35
C PHE A 230 35.02 10.40 -1.00
N SER A 231 36.05 11.17 -1.33
CA SER A 231 35.92 12.55 -1.81
C SER A 231 36.73 12.76 -3.09
N ALA A 232 36.06 12.67 -4.23
CA ALA A 232 36.62 12.96 -5.53
C ALA A 232 36.26 14.38 -6.01
N GLU A 233 37.18 15.06 -6.69
CA GLU A 233 36.84 16.32 -7.39
C GLU A 233 36.14 16.05 -8.73
N SER A 234 36.56 15.01 -9.46
CA SER A 234 36.08 14.70 -10.82
C SER A 234 35.30 13.40 -10.91
N SER A 235 35.82 12.27 -10.40
CA SER A 235 35.09 10.99 -10.49
C SER A 235 35.44 10.01 -9.38
N LEU A 236 34.42 9.26 -8.95
CA LEU A 236 34.54 8.19 -7.96
C LEU A 236 33.99 6.90 -8.56
N THR A 237 34.86 5.91 -8.75
CA THR A 237 34.50 4.65 -9.42
C THR A 237 34.88 3.43 -8.59
N PHE A 238 33.94 2.50 -8.47
CA PHE A 238 34.14 1.17 -7.91
C PHE A 238 33.77 0.15 -9.00
N THR A 239 34.74 -0.63 -9.46
CA THR A 239 34.54 -1.68 -10.47
C THR A 239 34.84 -3.05 -9.86
N ASN A 240 33.88 -3.97 -9.90
CA ASN A 240 33.99 -5.31 -9.29
C ASN A 240 34.51 -5.26 -7.85
N THR A 241 34.13 -4.23 -7.10
CA THR A 241 34.60 -4.01 -5.73
C THR A 241 33.49 -4.38 -4.76
N THR A 242 33.83 -5.16 -3.74
CA THR A 242 32.92 -5.47 -2.65
C THR A 242 33.14 -4.47 -1.53
N THR A 243 32.08 -3.78 -1.14
CA THR A 243 32.13 -2.75 -0.09
C THR A 243 31.13 -3.12 1.00
N ASN A 244 31.62 -3.42 2.20
CA ASN A 244 30.81 -3.65 3.39
C ASN A 244 31.22 -2.63 4.45
N ILE A 245 30.36 -1.63 4.68
CA ILE A 245 30.67 -0.54 5.60
C ILE A 245 29.59 -0.43 6.67
N GLN A 246 30.01 -0.47 7.92
CA GLN A 246 29.20 -0.16 9.08
C GLN A 246 29.76 1.07 9.79
N GLY A 247 28.97 2.14 9.91
CA GLY A 247 29.42 3.37 10.56
C GLY A 247 28.34 4.45 10.63
N ASP A 248 28.59 5.50 11.40
CA ASP A 248 27.59 6.54 11.68
C ASP A 248 27.45 7.52 10.51
N SER A 249 28.53 7.78 9.78
CA SER A 249 28.58 8.73 8.67
C SER A 249 29.32 8.18 7.47
N LEU A 250 28.59 7.82 6.43
CA LEU A 250 29.09 7.22 5.20
C LEU A 250 28.89 8.20 4.04
N VAL A 251 29.98 8.68 3.46
CA VAL A 251 29.95 9.77 2.47
C VAL A 251 30.70 9.37 1.19
N PHE A 252 30.00 9.49 0.06
CA PHE A 252 30.52 9.29 -1.28
C PHE A 252 30.28 10.57 -2.07
N GLU A 253 31.35 11.26 -2.43
CA GLU A 253 31.29 12.57 -3.06
C GLU A 253 32.13 12.61 -4.35
N SER A 254 31.53 13.11 -5.41
CA SER A 254 32.21 13.50 -6.65
C SER A 254 31.74 14.90 -7.04
N LYS A 255 32.54 15.93 -6.76
CA LYS A 255 32.06 17.33 -6.82
C LYS A 255 31.63 17.77 -8.21
N ASN A 256 32.40 17.43 -9.25
CA ASN A 256 32.20 17.93 -10.61
C ASN A 256 31.88 16.83 -11.64
N GLY A 257 31.76 15.57 -11.22
CA GLY A 257 31.46 14.48 -12.14
C GLY A 257 30.72 13.33 -11.49
N ASP A 258 31.08 12.11 -11.88
CA ASP A 258 30.21 10.95 -11.68
C ASP A 258 30.61 10.14 -10.43
N ILE A 259 29.62 9.47 -9.85
CA ILE A 259 29.81 8.31 -8.96
C ILE A 259 29.34 7.08 -9.71
N LYS A 260 30.23 6.10 -9.90
CA LYS A 260 29.91 4.84 -10.58
C LYS A 260 30.29 3.64 -9.72
N ILE A 261 29.33 2.76 -9.44
CA ILE A 261 29.54 1.48 -8.76
C ILE A 261 29.05 0.38 -9.69
N ASP A 262 29.99 -0.30 -10.34
CA ASP A 262 29.73 -1.26 -11.42
C ASP A 262 30.29 -2.63 -11.06
N GLY A 263 29.42 -3.65 -11.07
CA GLY A 263 29.74 -4.95 -10.52
C GLY A 263 29.96 -4.95 -9.01
N GLY A 264 30.30 -6.12 -8.44
CA GLY A 264 30.43 -6.30 -7.00
C GLY A 264 29.12 -6.06 -6.21
N SER A 265 29.25 -5.88 -4.90
CA SER A 265 28.13 -5.58 -3.99
C SER A 265 28.52 -4.51 -2.98
N THR A 266 27.67 -3.50 -2.81
CA THR A 266 27.82 -2.46 -1.78
C THR A 266 26.75 -2.62 -0.71
N THR A 267 27.18 -2.92 0.51
CA THR A 267 26.33 -3.03 1.70
C THR A 267 26.74 -1.94 2.70
N LEU A 268 25.80 -1.08 3.06
CA LEU A 268 26.00 0.06 3.94
C LEU A 268 25.02 -0.02 5.10
N ASN A 269 25.54 -0.08 6.33
CA ASN A 269 24.74 -0.07 7.54
C ASN A 269 25.12 1.15 8.36
N SER A 270 24.15 2.02 8.63
CA SER A 270 24.43 3.27 9.36
C SER A 270 23.53 3.48 10.56
N GLY A 271 24.12 4.07 11.60
CA GLY A 271 23.49 4.32 12.90
C GLY A 271 23.32 3.08 13.77
N THR A 272 22.80 3.31 14.96
CA THR A 272 22.45 2.31 16.00
C THR A 272 21.30 2.87 16.83
N LEU A 273 20.73 2.14 17.80
CA LEU A 273 19.53 2.58 18.55
C LEU A 273 19.63 3.98 19.22
N SER A 274 20.85 4.49 19.42
CA SER A 274 21.11 5.78 20.08
C SER A 274 21.84 6.82 19.20
N LYS A 275 22.08 6.53 17.92
CA LYS A 275 22.91 7.38 17.04
C LYS A 275 22.23 7.72 15.72
N ASP A 276 22.51 8.93 15.25
CA ASP A 276 22.11 9.35 13.91
C ASP A 276 22.83 8.54 12.83
N ALA A 277 22.09 8.20 11.77
CA ALA A 277 22.58 7.44 10.63
C ALA A 277 22.69 8.35 9.41
N TYR A 278 23.85 8.39 8.74
CA TYR A 278 24.02 9.18 7.52
C TYR A 278 24.67 8.35 6.41
N ILE A 279 23.96 8.22 5.29
CA ILE A 279 24.47 7.63 4.05
C ILE A 279 24.23 8.62 2.91
N ASN A 280 25.30 9.23 2.42
CA ASN A 280 25.21 10.31 1.44
C ASN A 280 26.02 9.99 0.17
N PHE A 281 25.35 10.05 -0.97
CA PHE A 281 25.93 10.06 -2.30
C PHE A 281 25.65 11.41 -2.95
N THR A 282 26.70 12.14 -3.31
CA THR A 282 26.57 13.45 -3.98
C THR A 282 27.48 13.49 -5.20
N ALA A 283 26.89 13.60 -6.39
CA ALA A 283 27.61 13.72 -7.65
C ALA A 283 27.25 15.03 -8.37
N GLY A 284 28.26 15.74 -8.87
CA GLY A 284 28.07 16.93 -9.72
C GLY A 284 27.39 16.61 -11.05
N LYS A 285 27.51 15.36 -11.52
CA LYS A 285 26.84 14.86 -12.73
C LYS A 285 25.97 13.65 -12.41
N ASN A 286 26.43 12.42 -12.68
CA ASN A 286 25.60 11.23 -12.60
C ASN A 286 25.95 10.35 -11.39
N ILE A 287 24.94 9.64 -10.89
CA ILE A 287 25.12 8.51 -9.98
C ILE A 287 24.62 7.27 -10.72
N ASP A 288 25.48 6.27 -10.91
CA ASP A 288 25.11 4.97 -11.49
C ASP A 288 25.58 3.83 -10.60
N ILE A 289 24.63 3.08 -10.02
CA ILE A 289 24.91 2.03 -9.04
C ILE A 289 24.23 0.72 -9.46
N ALA A 290 25.03 -0.32 -9.66
CA ALA A 290 24.54 -1.64 -10.04
C ALA A 290 23.81 -2.36 -8.88
N ASN A 291 24.39 -2.39 -7.68
CA ASN A 291 23.87 -3.12 -6.52
C ASN A 291 24.11 -2.32 -5.23
N LEU A 292 23.03 -1.97 -4.53
CA LEU A 292 23.09 -1.26 -3.25
C LEU A 292 22.13 -1.87 -2.23
N ASN A 293 22.69 -2.29 -1.09
CA ASN A 293 21.92 -2.62 0.11
C ASN A 293 22.25 -1.59 1.19
N ALA A 294 21.26 -0.81 1.61
CA ALA A 294 21.43 0.24 2.59
C ALA A 294 20.44 0.07 3.74
N THR A 295 20.95 0.06 4.97
CA THR A 295 20.14 0.02 6.19
C THR A 295 20.42 1.27 7.01
N LEU A 296 19.36 2.00 7.34
CA LEU A 296 19.39 3.11 8.30
C LEU A 296 18.81 2.62 9.62
N HIS A 297 19.64 2.47 10.64
CA HIS A 297 19.20 2.17 11.99
C HIS A 297 18.74 3.44 12.73
N SER A 298 17.87 3.24 13.71
CA SER A 298 17.05 4.28 14.33
C SER A 298 17.86 5.44 14.94
N GLY A 299 17.43 6.67 14.66
CA GLY A 299 18.11 7.94 15.00
C GLY A 299 17.53 9.02 14.10
N LYS A 300 18.14 10.20 13.94
CA LYS A 300 17.83 11.08 12.79
C LYS A 300 18.46 10.50 11.52
N GLY A 301 17.91 9.38 11.05
CA GLY A 301 18.46 8.65 9.92
C GLY A 301 18.27 9.42 8.61
N GLN A 302 19.31 9.46 7.78
CA GLN A 302 19.31 10.13 6.49
C GLN A 302 20.03 9.27 5.45
N PHE A 303 19.31 8.94 4.39
CA PHE A 303 19.88 8.47 3.13
C PHE A 303 19.66 9.57 2.08
N ILE A 304 20.72 10.01 1.42
CA ILE A 304 20.66 11.02 0.37
C ILE A 304 21.41 10.49 -0.85
N ALA A 305 20.73 10.45 -2.00
CA ALA A 305 21.34 10.22 -3.30
C ALA A 305 21.03 11.42 -4.21
N LYS A 306 22.01 12.29 -4.40
CA LYS A 306 21.88 13.55 -5.13
C LYS A 306 22.82 13.60 -6.33
N ALA A 307 22.24 13.66 -7.52
CA ALA A 307 22.95 13.80 -8.79
C ALA A 307 22.63 15.16 -9.43
N GLY A 308 23.61 15.80 -10.05
CA GLY A 308 23.39 17.03 -10.83
C GLY A 308 22.60 16.78 -12.12
N GLU A 309 22.71 15.58 -12.69
CA GLU A 309 22.09 15.15 -13.94
C GLU A 309 21.20 13.92 -13.73
N ASN A 310 21.73 12.70 -13.83
CA ASN A 310 20.94 11.47 -13.77
C ASN A 310 21.30 10.62 -12.55
N LEU A 311 20.29 10.04 -11.92
CA LEU A 311 20.42 9.06 -10.85
C LEU A 311 19.87 7.71 -11.33
N SER A 312 20.72 6.70 -11.38
CA SER A 312 20.41 5.33 -11.81
C SER A 312 20.83 4.33 -10.73
N ILE A 313 19.89 3.52 -10.25
CA ILE A 313 20.20 2.38 -9.38
C ILE A 313 19.47 1.15 -9.89
N LYS A 314 20.21 0.09 -10.24
CA LYS A 314 19.65 -1.09 -10.89
C LYS A 314 19.04 -2.11 -9.93
N ASN A 315 19.69 -2.33 -8.78
CA ASN A 315 19.15 -3.17 -7.71
C ASN A 315 19.37 -2.42 -6.40
N LEU A 316 18.27 -2.11 -5.71
CA LEU A 316 18.28 -1.38 -4.44
C LEU A 316 17.51 -2.16 -3.39
N THR A 317 18.11 -2.36 -2.23
CA THR A 317 17.37 -2.62 -0.99
C THR A 317 17.64 -1.48 -0.05
N LEU A 318 16.61 -0.70 0.29
CA LEU A 318 16.68 0.39 1.25
C LEU A 318 15.76 0.09 2.43
N HIS A 319 16.36 -0.13 3.59
CA HIS A 319 15.65 -0.47 4.81
C HIS A 319 15.77 0.67 5.84
N GLY A 320 14.65 1.34 6.11
CA GLY A 320 14.50 2.25 7.25
C GLY A 320 14.14 1.47 8.52
N ASN A 321 15.14 1.09 9.32
CA ASN A 321 14.91 0.43 10.60
C ASN A 321 14.68 1.48 11.70
N VAL A 322 13.45 1.98 11.78
CA VAL A 322 13.06 3.12 12.64
C VAL A 322 13.04 2.75 14.13
N GLY A 323 12.96 1.45 14.47
CA GLY A 323 13.00 0.98 15.86
C GLY A 323 11.90 1.62 16.71
N THR A 324 12.29 2.26 17.82
CA THR A 324 11.42 3.04 18.73
C THR A 324 11.80 4.52 18.79
N ALA A 325 12.58 5.02 17.82
CA ALA A 325 13.11 6.38 17.86
C ALA A 325 12.04 7.41 17.46
N VAL A 326 11.88 8.45 18.27
CA VAL A 326 10.90 9.54 18.02
C VAL A 326 11.22 10.42 16.80
N ASN A 327 12.45 10.34 16.28
CA ASN A 327 12.89 11.15 15.16
C ASN A 327 12.49 10.52 13.82
N GLU A 328 12.16 11.37 12.85
CA GLU A 328 11.91 10.93 11.48
C GLU A 328 13.21 10.45 10.82
N THR A 329 13.07 9.42 9.97
CA THR A 329 14.13 8.93 9.10
C THR A 329 13.80 9.28 7.67
N TYR A 330 14.76 9.83 6.93
CA TYR A 330 14.56 10.33 5.58
C TYR A 330 15.37 9.53 4.56
N ALA A 331 14.75 9.26 3.42
CA ALA A 331 15.42 8.83 2.21
C ALA A 331 15.10 9.82 1.09
N THR A 332 16.10 10.47 0.51
CA THR A 332 15.91 11.45 -0.56
C THR A 332 16.71 11.08 -1.79
N PHE A 333 16.01 10.95 -2.91
CA PHE A 333 16.58 10.78 -4.25
C PHE A 333 16.35 12.10 -5.01
N GLU A 334 17.42 12.76 -5.44
CA GLU A 334 17.35 14.07 -6.11
C GLU A 334 18.21 14.07 -7.39
N ALA A 335 17.61 14.41 -8.54
CA ALA A 335 18.31 14.49 -9.83
C ALA A 335 17.52 15.32 -10.86
N ASN A 336 18.01 15.46 -12.10
CA ASN A 336 17.15 15.85 -13.22
C ASN A 336 16.26 14.67 -13.63
N THR A 337 16.85 13.48 -13.81
CA THR A 337 16.10 12.23 -14.01
C THR A 337 16.45 11.19 -12.95
N ILE A 338 15.43 10.48 -12.46
CA ILE A 338 15.59 9.38 -11.51
C ILE A 338 15.13 8.09 -12.16
N ASN A 339 16.01 7.09 -12.20
CA ASN A 339 15.74 5.76 -12.74
C ASN A 339 16.10 4.72 -11.68
N LEU A 340 15.10 4.12 -11.06
CA LEU A 340 15.29 2.94 -10.22
C LEU A 340 14.74 1.72 -10.95
N ASP A 341 15.50 0.64 -10.96
CA ASP A 341 15.06 -0.70 -11.32
C ASP A 341 15.07 -1.59 -10.07
N LYS A 342 14.34 -2.71 -10.08
CA LYS A 342 14.33 -3.78 -9.07
C LYS A 342 14.67 -3.30 -7.65
N ALA A 343 13.88 -2.36 -7.14
CA ALA A 343 14.12 -1.71 -5.86
C ALA A 343 13.12 -2.17 -4.80
N GLU A 344 13.58 -2.38 -3.58
CA GLU A 344 12.77 -2.65 -2.39
C GLU A 344 13.03 -1.54 -1.38
N ILE A 345 12.04 -0.68 -1.16
CA ILE A 345 12.14 0.44 -0.21
C ILE A 345 11.09 0.23 0.87
N TYR A 346 11.54 -0.01 2.10
CA TYR A 346 10.63 -0.33 3.19
C TYR A 346 11.14 0.12 4.55
N SER A 347 10.22 0.24 5.50
CA SER A 347 10.53 0.48 6.91
C SER A 347 10.16 -0.73 7.76
N THR A 348 10.80 -0.86 8.92
CA THR A 348 10.35 -1.72 10.01
C THR A 348 10.33 -0.94 11.32
N ARG A 349 9.38 -1.27 12.20
CA ARG A 349 9.17 -0.61 13.49
C ARG A 349 9.14 -1.62 14.65
N GLY A 350 9.42 -1.14 15.87
CA GLY A 350 9.32 -1.94 17.10
C GLY A 350 7.89 -2.35 17.44
N ILE A 351 7.72 -3.49 18.12
CA ILE A 351 6.48 -4.32 18.10
C ILE A 351 5.32 -3.83 19.02
N ASN A 352 5.38 -2.64 19.66
CA ASN A 352 4.36 -2.25 20.67
C ASN A 352 3.61 -0.94 20.37
N ASN A 353 2.48 -1.04 19.65
CA ASN A 353 1.72 0.08 19.06
C ASN A 353 0.95 1.00 20.02
N SER A 354 0.77 0.66 21.30
CA SER A 354 0.03 1.57 22.22
C SER A 354 0.91 2.66 22.83
N THR A 355 2.24 2.57 22.66
CA THR A 355 3.23 3.52 23.21
C THR A 355 4.35 3.85 22.22
N ASP A 356 4.23 3.42 20.95
CA ASP A 356 5.27 3.62 19.95
C ASP A 356 5.22 5.05 19.38
N ASN A 357 5.98 5.95 19.99
CA ASN A 357 6.11 7.33 19.54
C ASN A 357 7.11 7.48 18.37
N ALA A 358 7.40 6.42 17.62
CA ALA A 358 8.39 6.46 16.56
C ALA A 358 8.05 7.49 15.46
N GLY A 359 9.09 8.18 14.98
CA GLY A 359 8.98 9.11 13.85
C GLY A 359 8.61 8.39 12.54
N ALA A 360 8.26 9.16 11.51
CA ALA A 360 7.95 8.62 10.20
C ALA A 360 9.22 8.17 9.45
N PHE A 361 9.10 7.12 8.63
CA PHE A 361 10.01 6.93 7.50
C PHE A 361 9.46 7.70 6.29
N VAL A 362 10.25 8.67 5.83
CA VAL A 362 9.86 9.60 4.76
C VAL A 362 10.77 9.40 3.55
N VAL A 363 10.19 8.92 2.45
CA VAL A 363 10.88 8.73 1.18
C VAL A 363 10.50 9.85 0.22
N LYS A 364 11.47 10.50 -0.41
CA LYS A 364 11.26 11.60 -1.35
C LYS A 364 11.99 11.32 -2.66
N PHE A 365 11.26 11.46 -3.77
CA PHE A 365 11.82 11.48 -5.11
C PHE A 365 11.62 12.87 -5.68
N ILE A 366 12.71 13.55 -6.02
CA ILE A 366 12.72 14.93 -6.49
C ILE A 366 13.47 14.99 -7.82
N ALA A 367 12.73 15.02 -8.91
CA ALA A 367 13.26 15.08 -10.27
C ALA A 367 12.88 16.40 -10.95
N LYS A 368 13.84 17.04 -11.62
CA LYS A 368 13.52 18.22 -12.46
C LYS A 368 12.75 17.84 -13.73
N ASP A 369 12.99 16.65 -14.27
CA ASP A 369 12.45 16.21 -15.56
C ASP A 369 11.52 15.00 -15.44
N SER A 370 11.99 13.84 -14.95
CA SER A 370 11.16 12.64 -14.90
C SER A 370 11.59 11.63 -13.83
N ILE A 371 10.63 10.79 -13.42
CA ILE A 371 10.84 9.69 -12.47
C ILE A 371 10.40 8.38 -13.12
N THR A 372 11.31 7.41 -13.21
CA THR A 372 11.01 6.04 -13.66
C THR A 372 11.40 5.04 -12.57
N LEU A 373 10.43 4.30 -12.06
CA LEU A 373 10.57 3.30 -11.00
C LEU A 373 10.09 1.93 -11.52
N LYS A 374 10.98 1.23 -12.21
CA LYS A 374 10.69 -0.07 -12.80
C LYS A 374 10.85 -1.18 -11.78
N ASP A 375 9.83 -2.02 -11.64
CA ASP A 375 9.83 -3.17 -10.72
C ASP A 375 10.25 -2.79 -9.29
N THR A 376 9.91 -1.56 -8.89
CA THR A 376 10.24 -0.96 -7.60
C THR A 376 9.07 -1.14 -6.65
N ASN A 377 9.29 -1.82 -5.54
CA ASN A 377 8.32 -1.98 -4.47
C ASN A 377 8.59 -0.96 -3.36
N ILE A 378 7.54 -0.25 -2.95
CA ILE A 378 7.57 0.70 -1.82
C ILE A 378 6.57 0.23 -0.78
N LYS A 379 7.05 -0.08 0.41
CA LYS A 379 6.24 -0.55 1.54
C LYS A 379 6.32 0.42 2.70
N LEU A 380 5.19 1.06 3.00
CA LEU A 380 5.07 2.06 4.07
C LEU A 380 4.32 1.49 5.27
N THR A 381 4.71 1.85 6.49
CA THR A 381 4.06 1.40 7.72
C THR A 381 3.05 2.44 8.22
N ASN A 382 1.82 1.99 8.48
CA ASN A 382 0.76 2.80 9.10
C ASN A 382 1.00 2.99 10.61
N GLN A 383 0.36 3.99 11.20
CA GLN A 383 0.42 4.25 12.64
C GLN A 383 -0.95 4.57 13.28
N LEU A 384 -1.03 4.39 14.60
CA LEU A 384 -2.19 4.83 15.37
C LEU A 384 -2.18 6.36 15.49
N GLU A 385 -3.33 6.99 15.22
CA GLU A 385 -3.47 8.45 15.30
C GLU A 385 -3.19 8.91 16.73
N GLY A 386 -2.31 9.92 16.88
CA GLY A 386 -1.94 10.48 18.18
C GLY A 386 -0.86 9.73 18.96
N VAL A 387 -0.36 8.59 18.46
CA VAL A 387 0.75 7.83 19.11
C VAL A 387 2.09 8.10 18.42
N GLY A 388 2.16 7.89 17.11
CA GLY A 388 3.37 8.11 16.31
C GLY A 388 3.05 8.68 14.92
N SER A 389 4.09 8.88 14.11
CA SER A 389 3.94 9.43 12.76
C SER A 389 3.88 8.31 11.73
N SER A 390 2.84 8.29 10.88
CA SER A 390 2.73 7.35 9.75
C SER A 390 3.78 7.62 8.69
N ASP A 391 4.19 6.58 7.96
CA ASP A 391 5.16 6.71 6.87
C ASP A 391 4.62 7.51 5.67
N TYR A 392 5.55 8.06 4.89
CA TYR A 392 5.23 8.95 3.77
C TYR A 392 6.15 8.71 2.57
N ALA A 393 5.58 8.68 1.36
CA ALA A 393 6.31 8.75 0.10
C ALA A 393 5.87 10.00 -0.68
N VAL A 394 6.82 10.87 -1.04
CA VAL A 394 6.59 12.08 -1.84
C VAL A 394 7.23 11.91 -3.23
N PHE A 395 6.48 12.27 -4.27
CA PHE A 395 6.98 12.33 -5.64
C PHE A 395 6.83 13.75 -6.18
N GLU A 396 7.97 14.38 -6.50
CA GLU A 396 8.07 15.70 -7.11
C GLU A 396 8.77 15.56 -8.46
N SER A 397 8.07 15.82 -9.56
CA SER A 397 8.63 15.71 -10.91
C SER A 397 8.18 16.86 -11.80
N GLY A 398 9.12 17.47 -12.52
CA GLY A 398 8.79 18.46 -13.55
C GLY A 398 8.15 17.87 -14.82
N GLY A 399 8.10 16.55 -14.97
CA GLY A 399 7.46 15.83 -16.06
C GLY A 399 6.75 14.58 -15.56
N ASP A 400 6.85 13.48 -16.32
CA ASP A 400 6.11 12.25 -16.04
C ASP A 400 6.74 11.40 -14.92
N LEU A 401 5.86 10.69 -14.20
CA LEU A 401 6.22 9.61 -13.28
C LEU A 401 5.69 8.28 -13.84
N THR A 402 6.57 7.30 -14.00
CA THR A 402 6.21 5.91 -14.33
C THR A 402 6.70 4.97 -13.25
N HIS A 403 5.82 4.12 -12.73
CA HIS A 403 6.10 3.10 -11.73
C HIS A 403 5.43 1.79 -12.13
N THR A 404 6.16 0.66 -12.11
CA THR A 404 5.62 -0.66 -12.51
C THR A 404 5.58 -1.70 -11.40
N GLY A 405 6.17 -1.43 -10.23
CA GLY A 405 6.15 -2.33 -9.09
C GLY A 405 4.89 -2.18 -8.22
N LYS A 406 5.02 -2.44 -6.92
CA LYS A 406 3.94 -2.39 -5.95
C LYS A 406 4.09 -1.26 -4.93
N LEU A 407 3.00 -0.54 -4.69
CA LEU A 407 2.88 0.37 -3.55
C LEU A 407 2.05 -0.31 -2.48
N THR A 408 2.63 -0.57 -1.31
CA THR A 408 1.97 -1.32 -0.25
C THR A 408 1.99 -0.59 1.09
N THR A 409 0.96 -0.81 1.89
CA THR A 409 1.02 -0.45 3.32
C THR A 409 1.06 -1.68 4.21
N ALA A 410 1.81 -1.57 5.31
CA ALA A 410 1.85 -2.54 6.38
C ALA A 410 1.14 -2.01 7.62
N THR A 411 0.44 -2.88 8.33
CA THR A 411 -0.18 -2.55 9.62
C THR A 411 0.43 -3.37 10.74
N ALA A 412 0.75 -2.72 11.86
CA ALA A 412 1.18 -3.42 13.06
C ALA A 412 0.02 -3.80 14.02
N GLN A 413 -1.25 -3.52 13.66
CA GLN A 413 -2.51 -3.52 14.47
C GLN A 413 -2.99 -2.10 14.83
N GLN A 414 -4.31 -1.87 14.75
CA GLN A 414 -5.02 -0.62 15.08
C GLN A 414 -4.51 0.63 14.35
N THR A 415 -4.97 0.85 13.11
CA THR A 415 -4.53 2.00 12.31
C THR A 415 -5.67 2.99 12.12
N TRP A 416 -5.53 4.21 12.66
CA TRP A 416 -6.45 5.33 12.39
C TRP A 416 -5.78 6.36 11.46
N GLY A 417 -4.45 6.53 11.54
CA GLY A 417 -3.64 7.29 10.59
C GLY A 417 -3.06 6.39 9.49
N GLY A 418 -3.42 6.64 8.24
CA GLY A 418 -2.87 5.92 7.10
C GLY A 418 -1.54 6.48 6.62
N ALA A 419 -0.63 5.61 6.19
CA ALA A 419 0.55 6.02 5.43
C ALA A 419 0.14 6.76 4.16
N THR A 420 1.01 7.63 3.65
CA THR A 420 0.68 8.52 2.53
C THR A 420 1.57 8.27 1.32
N PHE A 421 0.95 8.17 0.15
CA PHE A 421 1.60 8.27 -1.16
C PHE A 421 1.17 9.59 -1.81
N ASP A 422 2.12 10.49 -2.08
CA ASP A 422 1.83 11.83 -2.58
C ASP A 422 2.45 12.10 -3.94
N PHE A 423 1.59 12.11 -4.95
CA PHE A 423 1.90 12.41 -6.35
C PHE A 423 1.52 13.84 -6.73
N SER A 424 0.96 14.64 -5.81
CA SER A 424 0.35 15.94 -6.14
C SER A 424 1.30 16.95 -6.79
N LYS A 425 2.61 16.75 -6.65
CA LYS A 425 3.67 17.58 -7.21
C LYS A 425 4.27 17.06 -8.53
N VAL A 426 3.73 15.99 -9.10
CA VAL A 426 4.07 15.52 -10.45
C VAL A 426 3.37 16.42 -11.48
N LYS A 427 4.14 17.07 -12.35
CA LYS A 427 3.63 18.02 -13.35
C LYS A 427 3.09 17.34 -14.61
N GLY A 428 3.70 16.23 -15.02
CA GLY A 428 3.22 15.39 -16.11
C GLY A 428 2.20 14.36 -15.63
N LYS A 429 2.11 13.25 -16.36
CA LYS A 429 1.27 12.10 -16.01
C LYS A 429 1.94 11.26 -14.91
N ALA A 430 1.18 10.83 -13.91
CA ALA A 430 1.59 9.82 -12.95
C ALA A 430 0.96 8.47 -13.31
N SER A 431 1.79 7.50 -13.71
CA SER A 431 1.35 6.13 -14.02
C SER A 431 1.99 5.16 -13.03
N VAL A 432 1.18 4.47 -12.24
CA VAL A 432 1.66 3.54 -11.21
C VAL A 432 1.15 2.12 -11.43
N GLY A 433 1.92 1.13 -11.00
CA GLY A 433 1.57 -0.29 -11.02
C GLY A 433 0.46 -0.65 -10.03
N ASP A 434 0.68 -1.72 -9.27
CA ASP A 434 -0.31 -2.26 -8.34
C ASP A 434 -0.23 -1.53 -6.98
N ILE A 435 -1.39 -1.18 -6.41
CA ILE A 435 -1.49 -0.55 -5.10
C ILE A 435 -2.25 -1.51 -4.17
N GLU A 436 -1.64 -1.93 -3.06
CA GLU A 436 -2.24 -2.85 -2.08
C GLU A 436 -2.16 -2.25 -0.68
N ILE A 437 -3.28 -1.73 -0.18
CA ILE A 437 -3.27 -0.88 1.02
C ILE A 437 -4.33 -1.28 2.04
N VAL A 438 -3.96 -1.15 3.30
CA VAL A 438 -4.88 -1.04 4.44
C VAL A 438 -4.90 0.44 4.83
N ALA A 439 -6.05 1.11 4.78
CA ALA A 439 -6.25 2.49 5.22
C ALA A 439 -5.08 3.45 4.92
N ALA A 440 -5.01 3.99 3.70
CA ALA A 440 -3.92 4.88 3.27
C ALA A 440 -4.45 6.18 2.68
N ASN A 441 -3.55 7.15 2.55
CA ASN A 441 -3.80 8.42 1.88
C ASN A 441 -3.10 8.43 0.53
N VAL A 442 -3.83 8.59 -0.57
CA VAL A 442 -3.27 8.68 -1.92
C VAL A 442 -3.57 10.06 -2.49
N ARG A 443 -2.57 10.93 -2.57
CA ARG A 443 -2.74 12.28 -3.13
C ARG A 443 -2.37 12.28 -4.60
N MET A 444 -3.37 12.36 -5.47
CA MET A 444 -3.17 12.27 -6.91
C MET A 444 -2.86 13.66 -7.51
N ASN A 445 -2.13 13.69 -8.62
CA ASN A 445 -2.00 14.86 -9.49
C ASN A 445 -3.24 15.00 -10.39
N SER A 446 -3.17 15.90 -11.38
CA SER A 446 -4.26 16.14 -12.33
C SER A 446 -4.38 15.08 -13.43
N ASP A 447 -3.38 14.23 -13.66
CA ASP A 447 -3.44 13.10 -14.60
C ASP A 447 -2.77 11.88 -13.97
N PHE A 448 -3.60 11.04 -13.34
CA PHE A 448 -3.18 9.90 -12.54
C PHE A 448 -3.78 8.60 -13.08
N SER A 449 -2.96 7.57 -13.19
CA SER A 449 -3.40 6.23 -13.56
C SER A 449 -2.73 5.16 -12.71
N ALA A 450 -3.49 4.14 -12.33
CA ALA A 450 -3.00 2.95 -11.64
C ALA A 450 -3.48 1.68 -12.34
N LYS A 451 -2.63 0.65 -12.38
CA LYS A 451 -3.00 -0.67 -12.92
C LYS A 451 -4.05 -1.34 -12.04
N SER A 452 -3.83 -1.37 -10.73
CA SER A 452 -4.81 -1.92 -9.80
C SER A 452 -4.75 -1.23 -8.44
N LEU A 453 -5.89 -1.21 -7.76
CA LEU A 453 -6.00 -0.79 -6.37
C LEU A 453 -6.78 -1.83 -5.57
N VAL A 454 -6.11 -2.43 -4.59
CA VAL A 454 -6.71 -3.35 -3.62
C VAL A 454 -6.75 -2.68 -2.26
N VAL A 455 -7.95 -2.51 -1.72
CA VAL A 455 -8.17 -2.03 -0.36
C VAL A 455 -8.51 -3.21 0.53
N GLN A 456 -7.56 -3.55 1.39
CA GLN A 456 -7.70 -4.65 2.34
C GLN A 456 -8.55 -4.21 3.54
N LYS A 457 -9.20 -5.19 4.18
CA LYS A 457 -9.95 -4.95 5.40
C LYS A 457 -9.04 -4.48 6.54
N ARG A 458 -9.59 -3.65 7.42
CA ARG A 458 -8.93 -3.26 8.67
C ARG A 458 -9.12 -4.36 9.72
N GLN A 459 -8.14 -4.50 10.60
CA GLN A 459 -8.28 -5.29 11.82
C GLN A 459 -8.40 -4.31 13.00
N THR A 460 -9.60 -4.17 13.57
CA THR A 460 -9.85 -3.34 14.74
C THR A 460 -10.48 -4.17 15.86
N ASN A 461 -9.98 -4.00 17.09
CA ASN A 461 -10.64 -4.57 18.28
C ASN A 461 -11.73 -3.59 18.76
N GLY A 462 -12.77 -3.35 17.95
CA GLY A 462 -14.00 -2.65 18.39
C GLY A 462 -13.96 -1.12 18.46
N GLY A 463 -13.26 -0.43 17.55
CA GLY A 463 -13.24 1.05 17.46
C GLY A 463 -14.37 1.68 16.64
N GLN A 464 -14.51 3.01 16.70
CA GLN A 464 -15.48 3.79 15.89
C GLN A 464 -15.16 3.77 14.38
N ASP A 465 -16.14 4.14 13.54
CA ASP A 465 -16.04 4.30 12.08
C ASP A 465 -14.84 5.17 11.66
N GLY A 466 -13.66 4.57 11.46
CA GLY A 466 -12.50 5.32 10.97
C GLY A 466 -12.61 5.66 9.46
N LEU A 467 -11.94 6.73 9.04
CA LEU A 467 -12.13 7.44 7.76
C LEU A 467 -11.67 6.71 6.47
N GLY A 468 -11.47 5.38 6.51
CA GLY A 468 -11.13 4.54 5.35
C GLY A 468 -9.86 4.94 4.59
N THR A 469 -9.66 4.36 3.40
CA THR A 469 -8.69 4.83 2.41
C THR A 469 -9.19 6.12 1.76
N LYS A 470 -8.33 7.11 1.58
CA LYS A 470 -8.70 8.39 0.96
C LYS A 470 -7.89 8.66 -0.31
N LEU A 471 -8.57 9.09 -1.36
CA LEU A 471 -7.97 9.47 -2.64
C LEU A 471 -8.23 10.97 -2.86
N TRP A 472 -7.18 11.80 -2.85
CA TRP A 472 -7.34 13.24 -3.10
C TRP A 472 -7.41 13.50 -4.59
N ALA A 473 -8.52 14.07 -5.02
CA ALA A 473 -8.77 14.54 -6.37
C ALA A 473 -8.70 16.07 -6.45
N GLN A 474 -8.41 16.55 -7.65
CA GLN A 474 -8.24 17.95 -8.03
C GLN A 474 -9.28 18.32 -9.08
N GLU A 475 -9.67 19.58 -9.13
CA GLU A 475 -10.54 20.09 -10.18
C GLU A 475 -9.92 19.87 -11.57
N GLY A 476 -10.72 19.43 -12.54
CA GLY A 476 -10.26 19.09 -13.88
C GLY A 476 -9.37 17.83 -13.95
N GLY A 477 -9.22 17.10 -12.84
CA GLY A 477 -8.35 15.93 -12.76
C GLY A 477 -8.89 14.73 -13.55
N LYS A 478 -7.97 13.95 -14.14
CA LYS A 478 -8.24 12.74 -14.90
C LYS A 478 -7.65 11.54 -14.16
N TYR A 479 -8.51 10.62 -13.79
CA TYR A 479 -8.16 9.47 -12.96
C TYR A 479 -8.48 8.18 -13.72
N LYS A 480 -7.56 7.22 -13.74
CA LYS A 480 -7.78 5.92 -14.37
C LYS A 480 -7.33 4.77 -13.47
N PHE A 481 -8.17 3.75 -13.34
CA PHE A 481 -7.84 2.49 -12.68
C PHE A 481 -8.31 1.32 -13.56
N ASP A 482 -7.41 0.41 -13.94
CA ASP A 482 -7.86 -0.77 -14.70
C ASP A 482 -8.70 -1.70 -13.81
N SER A 483 -8.40 -1.75 -12.50
CA SER A 483 -9.23 -2.45 -11.52
C SER A 483 -9.17 -1.81 -10.13
N ILE A 484 -10.30 -1.82 -9.43
CA ILE A 484 -10.40 -1.51 -8.00
C ILE A 484 -11.12 -2.66 -7.30
N LYS A 485 -10.52 -3.20 -6.25
CA LYS A 485 -11.08 -4.24 -5.39
C LYS A 485 -11.06 -3.81 -3.94
N LEU A 486 -12.21 -3.86 -3.27
CA LEU A 486 -12.34 -3.72 -1.83
C LEU A 486 -12.62 -5.12 -1.27
N ASP A 487 -11.79 -5.60 -0.34
CA ASP A 487 -11.97 -6.92 0.28
C ASP A 487 -13.18 -6.97 1.22
N ASP A 488 -13.61 -8.19 1.59
CA ASP A 488 -14.75 -8.40 2.47
C ASP A 488 -14.51 -7.85 3.89
N GLY A 489 -15.50 -7.10 4.39
CA GLY A 489 -15.59 -6.65 5.78
C GLY A 489 -16.26 -7.66 6.72
N THR A 490 -16.41 -7.28 8.00
CA THR A 490 -17.10 -8.10 9.02
C THR A 490 -18.31 -7.36 9.64
N ASP A 491 -19.00 -7.97 10.62
CA ASP A 491 -20.08 -7.33 11.39
C ASP A 491 -19.63 -6.17 12.28
N LEU A 492 -18.33 -6.02 12.52
CA LEU A 492 -17.79 -4.89 13.26
C LEU A 492 -17.67 -3.70 12.31
N ALA A 493 -18.36 -2.59 12.60
CA ALA A 493 -18.40 -1.41 11.73
C ALA A 493 -17.01 -0.89 11.31
N ALA A 494 -16.00 -1.06 12.17
CA ALA A 494 -14.62 -0.66 11.94
C ALA A 494 -13.76 -1.64 11.12
N ASP A 495 -14.26 -2.85 10.84
CA ASP A 495 -13.60 -3.90 10.06
C ASP A 495 -14.16 -3.98 8.63
N THR A 496 -14.28 -2.83 7.96
CA THR A 496 -14.76 -2.74 6.58
C THR A 496 -13.69 -2.18 5.65
N ALA A 497 -13.61 -2.71 4.42
CA ALA A 497 -12.80 -2.09 3.36
C ALA A 497 -13.60 -0.91 2.78
N ARG A 498 -13.21 0.32 3.11
CA ARG A 498 -13.86 1.55 2.63
C ARG A 498 -12.87 2.46 1.94
N MET A 499 -13.33 3.12 0.88
CA MET A 499 -12.56 4.09 0.12
C MET A 499 -13.41 5.30 -0.28
N THR A 500 -12.85 6.50 -0.11
CA THR A 500 -13.54 7.76 -0.43
C THR A 500 -12.64 8.70 -1.22
N PHE A 501 -13.20 9.33 -2.25
CA PHE A 501 -12.55 10.46 -2.92
C PHE A 501 -12.76 11.73 -2.11
N VAL A 502 -11.70 12.53 -1.93
CA VAL A 502 -11.75 13.81 -1.22
C VAL A 502 -11.19 14.92 -2.11
N ASN A 503 -11.63 16.15 -1.90
CA ASN A 503 -11.09 17.30 -2.62
C ASN A 503 -9.70 17.70 -2.09
N SER A 504 -9.08 18.71 -2.70
CA SER A 504 -7.78 19.25 -2.27
C SER A 504 -7.74 19.73 -0.81
N GLY A 505 -8.89 20.14 -0.25
CA GLY A 505 -9.04 20.51 1.16
C GLY A 505 -9.22 19.33 2.12
N GLY A 506 -9.28 18.08 1.61
CA GLY A 506 -9.50 16.87 2.40
C GLY A 506 -10.95 16.61 2.80
N GLY A 507 -11.90 17.39 2.26
CA GLY A 507 -13.34 17.24 2.48
C GLY A 507 -14.04 16.48 1.35
N ASN A 508 -15.35 16.28 1.50
CA ASN A 508 -16.21 15.59 0.52
C ASN A 508 -16.87 16.53 -0.51
N ALA A 509 -16.37 17.77 -0.65
CA ALA A 509 -16.92 18.71 -1.61
C ALA A 509 -16.75 18.23 -3.05
N PHE A 510 -17.69 18.62 -3.92
CA PHE A 510 -17.70 18.29 -5.35
C PHE A 510 -16.41 18.74 -6.05
N VAL A 511 -15.82 17.84 -6.83
CA VAL A 511 -14.58 18.05 -7.56
C VAL A 511 -14.92 18.34 -9.02
N LYS A 512 -15.08 19.62 -9.34
CA LYS A 512 -15.54 20.09 -10.64
C LYS A 512 -14.66 19.57 -11.79
N ASP A 513 -15.29 19.23 -12.91
CA ASP A 513 -14.63 18.82 -14.17
C ASP A 513 -13.70 17.59 -14.05
N SER A 514 -13.79 16.84 -12.94
CA SER A 514 -13.00 15.62 -12.74
C SER A 514 -13.60 14.41 -13.46
N THR A 515 -12.72 13.55 -13.99
CA THR A 515 -13.12 12.29 -14.64
C THR A 515 -12.45 11.10 -13.98
N LEU A 516 -13.20 9.99 -13.84
CA LEU A 516 -12.72 8.71 -13.34
C LEU A 516 -13.05 7.60 -14.35
N GLU A 517 -12.04 6.92 -14.86
CA GLU A 517 -12.18 5.75 -15.73
C GLU A 517 -11.84 4.47 -14.95
N LEU A 518 -12.79 3.54 -14.89
CA LEU A 518 -12.68 2.26 -14.19
C LEU A 518 -12.84 1.11 -15.18
N GLY A 519 -11.84 0.22 -15.28
CA GLY A 519 -12.03 -1.04 -15.98
C GLY A 519 -13.02 -1.93 -15.22
N SER A 520 -12.68 -2.27 -13.97
CA SER A 520 -13.56 -3.04 -13.08
C SER A 520 -13.57 -2.49 -11.66
N LEU A 521 -14.73 -2.55 -11.02
CA LEU A 521 -14.94 -2.27 -9.60
C LEU A 521 -15.55 -3.50 -8.93
N SER A 522 -14.94 -3.99 -7.86
CA SER A 522 -15.49 -5.05 -7.02
C SER A 522 -15.52 -4.58 -5.57
N VAL A 523 -16.71 -4.42 -5.01
CA VAL A 523 -16.90 -4.02 -3.60
C VAL A 523 -17.34 -5.24 -2.80
N GLY A 524 -16.42 -5.77 -1.99
CA GLY A 524 -16.65 -6.92 -1.12
C GLY A 524 -17.76 -6.71 -0.10
N VAL A 525 -18.09 -7.77 0.62
CA VAL A 525 -19.19 -7.79 1.61
C VAL A 525 -19.01 -6.63 2.59
N LYS A 526 -20.04 -5.80 2.76
CA LYS A 526 -20.02 -4.61 3.65
C LYS A 526 -18.94 -3.56 3.32
N GLY A 527 -18.33 -3.64 2.15
CA GLY A 527 -17.40 -2.63 1.66
C GLY A 527 -18.12 -1.35 1.23
N GLY A 528 -17.36 -0.26 1.13
CA GLY A 528 -17.88 1.05 0.73
C GLY A 528 -16.98 1.76 -0.27
N PHE A 529 -17.51 2.06 -1.45
CA PHE A 529 -16.85 2.86 -2.48
C PHE A 529 -17.59 4.19 -2.65
N TYR A 530 -16.93 5.32 -2.36
CA TYR A 530 -17.58 6.63 -2.37
C TYR A 530 -16.89 7.59 -3.33
N ALA A 531 -17.45 7.74 -4.53
CA ALA A 531 -16.99 8.66 -5.58
C ALA A 531 -18.08 9.67 -5.98
N SER A 532 -19.04 9.96 -5.09
CA SER A 532 -20.12 10.89 -5.40
C SER A 532 -19.73 12.36 -5.50
N ASN A 533 -18.50 12.71 -5.13
CA ASN A 533 -17.95 14.03 -5.38
C ASN A 533 -17.15 14.13 -6.70
N ILE A 534 -16.92 13.02 -7.41
CA ILE A 534 -16.29 13.05 -8.75
C ILE A 534 -17.35 13.41 -9.78
N HIS A 535 -17.02 14.34 -10.69
CA HIS A 535 -17.99 14.89 -11.65
C HIS A 535 -18.49 13.83 -12.62
N HIS A 536 -17.61 13.05 -13.25
CA HIS A 536 -18.00 12.00 -14.19
C HIS A 536 -17.17 10.73 -14.00
N THR A 537 -17.83 9.58 -13.87
CA THR A 537 -17.20 8.27 -13.84
C THR A 537 -17.63 7.43 -15.04
N THR A 538 -16.67 6.78 -15.72
CA THR A 538 -16.94 5.74 -16.72
C THR A 538 -16.46 4.41 -16.16
N ALA A 539 -17.28 3.35 -16.24
CA ALA A 539 -16.94 2.01 -15.77
C ALA A 539 -17.27 0.93 -16.82
N THR A 540 -16.54 -0.19 -16.84
CA THR A 540 -16.93 -1.36 -17.66
C THR A 540 -17.67 -2.41 -16.84
N ASN A 541 -17.15 -2.82 -15.68
CA ASN A 541 -17.85 -3.77 -14.81
C ASN A 541 -17.91 -3.27 -13.38
N ILE A 542 -19.06 -3.42 -12.72
CA ILE A 542 -19.27 -3.12 -11.31
C ILE A 542 -19.86 -4.35 -10.63
N THR A 543 -19.24 -4.82 -9.56
CA THR A 543 -19.72 -5.94 -8.74
C THR A 543 -19.88 -5.48 -7.30
N LEU A 544 -21.08 -5.61 -6.76
CA LEU A 544 -21.46 -5.22 -5.40
C LEU A 544 -21.90 -6.48 -4.63
N HIS A 545 -21.13 -6.88 -3.63
CA HIS A 545 -21.44 -8.02 -2.79
C HIS A 545 -22.45 -7.65 -1.67
N SER A 546 -22.81 -8.62 -0.83
CA SER A 546 -23.77 -8.45 0.27
C SER A 546 -23.51 -7.21 1.12
N ASN A 547 -24.55 -6.42 1.38
CA ASN A 547 -24.52 -5.20 2.20
C ASN A 547 -23.45 -4.17 1.79
N SER A 548 -22.94 -4.21 0.56
CA SER A 548 -21.96 -3.25 0.06
C SER A 548 -22.61 -1.99 -0.51
N THR A 549 -21.86 -0.90 -0.56
CA THR A 549 -22.33 0.37 -1.14
C THR A 549 -21.32 0.92 -2.14
N ALA A 550 -21.80 1.36 -3.29
CA ALA A 550 -21.05 2.22 -4.20
C ALA A 550 -21.84 3.49 -4.51
N SER A 551 -21.20 4.66 -4.41
CA SER A 551 -21.81 5.95 -4.75
C SER A 551 -21.04 6.70 -5.84
N PHE A 552 -21.80 7.35 -6.73
CA PHE A 552 -21.29 8.20 -7.81
C PHE A 552 -22.17 9.45 -7.95
N HIS A 553 -21.71 10.46 -8.69
CA HIS A 553 -22.56 11.56 -9.15
C HIS A 553 -23.11 11.25 -10.54
N HIS A 554 -22.21 11.19 -11.54
CA HIS A 554 -22.51 10.74 -12.89
C HIS A 554 -21.72 9.46 -13.17
N LEU A 555 -22.42 8.36 -13.45
CA LEU A 555 -21.84 7.09 -13.86
C LEU A 555 -22.27 6.73 -15.28
N THR A 556 -21.30 6.46 -16.15
CA THR A 556 -21.49 5.90 -17.49
C THR A 556 -20.95 4.47 -17.54
N LEU A 557 -21.79 3.49 -17.84
CA LEU A 557 -21.34 2.12 -18.09
C LEU A 557 -21.02 1.97 -19.58
N THR A 558 -19.83 1.47 -19.92
CA THR A 558 -19.43 1.25 -21.32
C THR A 558 -20.33 0.22 -22.01
N PRO A 559 -20.59 0.33 -23.33
CA PRO A 559 -21.38 -0.66 -24.06
C PRO A 559 -20.81 -2.08 -23.90
N GLY A 560 -21.65 -3.03 -23.47
CA GLY A 560 -21.24 -4.42 -23.17
C GLY A 560 -20.71 -4.63 -21.74
N GLY A 561 -20.60 -3.55 -20.96
CA GLY A 561 -20.35 -3.57 -19.53
C GLY A 561 -21.53 -4.14 -18.72
N GLN A 562 -21.28 -4.46 -17.46
CA GLN A 562 -22.26 -5.10 -16.58
C GLN A 562 -22.20 -4.58 -15.13
N ILE A 563 -23.37 -4.46 -14.51
CA ILE A 563 -23.53 -4.26 -13.07
C ILE A 563 -24.03 -5.58 -12.46
N VAL A 564 -23.33 -6.11 -11.46
CA VAL A 564 -23.71 -7.29 -10.68
C VAL A 564 -23.95 -6.84 -9.24
N MET A 565 -25.14 -7.14 -8.69
CA MET A 565 -25.51 -6.77 -7.33
C MET A 565 -26.02 -7.99 -6.59
N ASP A 566 -25.57 -8.15 -5.35
CA ASP A 566 -26.16 -9.12 -4.42
C ASP A 566 -27.51 -8.63 -3.91
N ALA A 567 -28.52 -9.51 -3.88
CA ALA A 567 -29.86 -9.19 -3.41
C ALA A 567 -29.92 -8.79 -1.92
N THR A 568 -28.91 -9.15 -1.12
CA THR A 568 -28.84 -8.88 0.33
C THR A 568 -28.32 -7.46 0.64
N ASN A 569 -29.11 -6.45 0.24
CA ASN A 569 -28.88 -5.02 0.50
C ASN A 569 -27.62 -4.40 -0.15
N ALA A 570 -27.14 -4.90 -1.28
CA ALA A 570 -26.18 -4.14 -2.08
C ALA A 570 -26.83 -2.84 -2.59
N GLN A 571 -26.10 -1.73 -2.57
CA GLN A 571 -26.60 -0.41 -2.96
C GLN A 571 -25.70 0.27 -3.98
N LEU A 572 -26.32 0.72 -5.08
CA LEU A 572 -25.72 1.64 -6.04
C LEU A 572 -26.46 2.97 -5.94
N VAL A 573 -25.75 4.02 -5.53
CA VAL A 573 -26.34 5.33 -5.23
C VAL A 573 -25.78 6.39 -6.18
N LEU A 574 -26.67 7.17 -6.80
CA LEU A 574 -26.30 8.30 -7.66
C LEU A 574 -26.73 9.61 -6.99
N ASP A 575 -25.78 10.30 -6.34
CA ASP A 575 -26.06 11.48 -5.51
C ASP A 575 -26.22 12.75 -6.36
N ASN A 576 -27.19 13.58 -5.96
CA ASN A 576 -27.29 14.95 -6.46
C ASN A 576 -26.19 15.82 -5.84
N GLN A 577 -25.60 16.70 -6.64
CA GLN A 577 -24.51 17.58 -6.19
C GLN A 577 -24.88 19.04 -6.39
N LEU A 578 -24.51 19.88 -5.43
CA LEU A 578 -24.68 21.32 -5.53
C LEU A 578 -23.49 21.90 -6.30
N VAL A 579 -23.69 22.23 -7.57
CA VAL A 579 -22.64 22.78 -8.45
C VAL A 579 -22.96 24.23 -8.77
N ASN A 580 -22.10 25.16 -8.33
CA ASN A 580 -22.29 26.61 -8.50
C ASN A 580 -23.67 27.11 -8.02
N GLY A 581 -24.16 26.59 -6.90
CA GLY A 581 -25.46 26.97 -6.32
C GLY A 581 -26.68 26.38 -7.04
N LYS A 582 -26.49 25.47 -8.01
CA LYS A 582 -27.57 24.72 -8.67
C LYS A 582 -27.47 23.25 -8.33
N ASN A 583 -28.60 22.63 -7.99
CA ASN A 583 -28.67 21.18 -7.82
C ASN A 583 -28.54 20.50 -9.18
N GLN A 584 -27.43 19.79 -9.39
CA GLN A 584 -27.25 18.88 -10.51
C GLN A 584 -27.69 17.47 -10.08
N ALA A 585 -28.53 16.85 -10.90
CA ALA A 585 -29.03 15.51 -10.66
C ALA A 585 -27.90 14.48 -10.81
N GLY A 586 -27.89 13.46 -9.96
CA GLY A 586 -27.05 12.28 -10.19
C GLY A 586 -27.54 11.53 -11.42
N VAL A 587 -26.64 11.17 -12.35
CA VAL A 587 -26.99 10.58 -13.64
C VAL A 587 -26.40 9.18 -13.77
N LEU A 588 -27.23 8.21 -14.18
CA LEU A 588 -26.79 6.89 -14.62
C LEU A 588 -27.01 6.74 -16.13
N GLU A 589 -25.92 6.56 -16.87
CA GLU A 589 -25.96 6.28 -18.31
C GLU A 589 -25.51 4.84 -18.56
N LEU A 590 -26.40 4.00 -19.08
CA LEU A 590 -26.13 2.59 -19.31
C LEU A 590 -25.89 2.31 -20.80
N GLY A 591 -24.68 1.85 -21.16
CA GLY A 591 -24.34 1.42 -22.50
C GLY A 591 -25.01 0.10 -22.89
N VAL A 592 -25.93 0.14 -23.85
CA VAL A 592 -26.67 -1.04 -24.33
C VAL A 592 -26.03 -1.56 -25.62
N SER A 593 -25.42 -2.75 -25.54
CA SER A 593 -24.87 -3.47 -26.69
C SER A 593 -25.93 -4.37 -27.32
N ILE A 594 -26.35 -4.05 -28.55
CA ILE A 594 -27.33 -4.86 -29.30
C ILE A 594 -26.66 -6.13 -29.87
N LYS A 595 -25.33 -6.17 -30.00
CA LYS A 595 -24.61 -7.38 -30.43
C LYS A 595 -24.66 -8.49 -29.38
N ASP A 596 -24.67 -8.13 -28.10
CA ASP A 596 -24.71 -9.07 -26.98
C ASP A 596 -26.13 -9.54 -26.64
N SER A 597 -27.18 -8.93 -27.21
CA SER A 597 -28.59 -9.19 -26.88
C SER A 597 -29.20 -10.44 -27.56
N SER A 598 -28.45 -11.10 -28.46
CA SER A 598 -28.96 -12.17 -29.33
C SER A 598 -28.27 -13.54 -29.18
N LEU A 599 -27.48 -13.75 -28.12
CA LEU A 599 -26.78 -15.01 -27.87
C LEU A 599 -27.65 -15.99 -27.06
N HIS A 600 -28.20 -16.99 -27.75
CA HIS A 600 -28.90 -18.18 -27.22
C HIS A 600 -30.20 -17.94 -26.41
N ASN A 601 -31.27 -18.66 -26.79
CA ASN A 601 -32.58 -18.68 -26.10
C ASN A 601 -33.26 -17.31 -25.87
N GLY A 602 -32.86 -16.27 -26.62
CA GLY A 602 -33.48 -14.94 -26.58
C GLY A 602 -33.03 -14.02 -25.43
N TYR A 603 -31.98 -14.38 -24.69
CA TYR A 603 -31.42 -13.58 -23.58
C TYR A 603 -29.93 -13.31 -23.77
N GLY A 604 -29.57 -12.02 -23.91
CA GLY A 604 -28.18 -11.60 -23.97
C GLY A 604 -27.47 -11.44 -22.62
N LYS A 605 -26.18 -11.08 -22.67
CA LYS A 605 -25.39 -10.73 -21.48
C LYS A 605 -26.15 -9.67 -20.66
N PRO A 606 -26.46 -9.92 -19.37
CA PRO A 606 -27.21 -8.96 -18.58
C PRO A 606 -26.43 -7.66 -18.40
N LEU A 607 -27.12 -6.54 -18.60
CA LEU A 607 -26.66 -5.20 -18.25
C LEU A 607 -26.67 -5.01 -16.72
N LEU A 608 -27.69 -5.58 -16.07
CA LEU A 608 -27.84 -5.63 -14.61
C LEU A 608 -28.18 -7.08 -14.20
N ALA A 609 -27.37 -7.66 -13.32
CA ALA A 609 -27.60 -8.98 -12.75
C ALA A 609 -27.79 -8.86 -11.24
N ILE A 610 -28.96 -9.28 -10.75
CA ILE A 610 -29.23 -9.47 -9.33
C ILE A 610 -28.95 -10.92 -8.97
N THR A 611 -28.01 -11.14 -8.05
CA THR A 611 -27.54 -12.47 -7.64
C THR A 611 -27.96 -12.76 -6.20
N ASN A 612 -27.91 -14.02 -5.80
CA ASN A 612 -28.26 -14.48 -4.45
C ASN A 612 -29.67 -14.04 -4.01
N ALA A 613 -30.64 -13.98 -4.93
CA ALA A 613 -32.03 -13.68 -4.60
C ALA A 613 -32.68 -14.76 -3.72
N GLY A 614 -32.06 -15.95 -3.63
CA GLY A 614 -32.57 -17.10 -2.91
C GLY A 614 -33.73 -17.77 -3.64
N SER A 615 -34.12 -18.97 -3.19
CA SER A 615 -35.32 -19.68 -3.65
C SER A 615 -36.57 -18.82 -3.50
N ASN A 616 -37.39 -18.70 -4.55
CA ASN A 616 -38.61 -17.88 -4.61
C ASN A 616 -38.38 -16.41 -4.21
N LEU A 617 -37.20 -15.84 -4.54
CA LEU A 617 -36.84 -14.45 -4.24
C LEU A 617 -36.83 -14.11 -2.73
N LYS A 618 -36.62 -15.09 -1.84
CA LYS A 618 -36.67 -14.91 -0.38
C LYS A 618 -35.74 -13.82 0.18
N ASN A 619 -34.65 -13.49 -0.51
CA ASN A 619 -33.70 -12.46 -0.10
C ASN A 619 -34.07 -11.06 -0.63
N ILE A 620 -35.13 -10.96 -1.46
CA ILE A 620 -35.69 -9.70 -1.90
C ILE A 620 -37.01 -9.49 -1.16
N HIS A 621 -37.01 -8.59 -0.18
CA HIS A 621 -38.21 -8.26 0.57
C HIS A 621 -39.11 -7.35 -0.26
N PHE A 622 -40.34 -7.80 -0.51
CA PHE A 622 -41.37 -7.05 -1.22
C PHE A 622 -42.53 -6.69 -0.30
N LYS A 623 -43.11 -5.53 -0.54
CA LYS A 623 -44.46 -5.20 -0.08
C LYS A 623 -45.39 -5.18 -1.31
N PRO A 624 -46.56 -5.82 -1.27
CA PRO A 624 -47.43 -5.85 -2.43
C PRO A 624 -47.84 -4.43 -2.87
N GLY A 625 -47.88 -4.20 -4.19
CA GLY A 625 -48.17 -2.88 -4.76
C GLY A 625 -47.00 -1.88 -4.72
N GLU A 626 -45.98 -2.10 -3.88
CA GLU A 626 -44.79 -1.26 -3.82
C GLU A 626 -43.72 -1.71 -4.84
N VAL A 627 -42.96 -0.73 -5.33
CA VAL A 627 -41.78 -0.99 -6.16
C VAL A 627 -40.56 -1.11 -5.27
N LYS A 628 -39.92 -2.27 -5.26
CA LYS A 628 -38.59 -2.44 -4.69
C LYS A 628 -37.58 -1.84 -5.66
N ARG A 629 -37.08 -0.64 -5.33
CA ARG A 629 -36.02 0.00 -6.10
C ARG A 629 -34.70 -0.73 -5.88
N LEU A 630 -34.03 -1.04 -6.98
CA LEU A 630 -32.73 -1.70 -7.02
C LEU A 630 -31.62 -0.68 -7.27
N ILE A 631 -31.90 0.32 -8.12
CA ILE A 631 -31.01 1.45 -8.41
C ILE A 631 -31.86 2.72 -8.37
N ASP A 632 -31.37 3.74 -7.67
CA ASP A 632 -31.95 5.07 -7.59
C ASP A 632 -30.99 6.10 -8.19
N ALA A 633 -31.49 6.99 -9.04
CA ALA A 633 -30.72 8.10 -9.62
C ALA A 633 -31.62 9.34 -9.86
N GLY A 634 -31.01 10.51 -10.05
CA GLY A 634 -31.75 11.70 -10.48
C GLY A 634 -32.22 11.61 -11.93
N GLU A 635 -31.42 10.97 -12.79
CA GLU A 635 -31.75 10.67 -14.20
C GLU A 635 -31.10 9.35 -14.63
N ILE A 636 -31.83 8.52 -15.37
CA ILE A 636 -31.35 7.27 -15.98
C ILE A 636 -31.51 7.35 -17.50
N LYS A 637 -30.42 7.16 -18.22
CA LYS A 637 -30.36 7.13 -19.69
C LYS A 637 -29.81 5.81 -20.19
N TYR A 638 -30.26 5.41 -21.36
CA TYR A 638 -29.80 4.20 -22.03
C TYR A 638 -29.19 4.55 -23.38
N ASN A 639 -27.91 4.22 -23.57
CA ASN A 639 -27.16 4.49 -24.80
C ASN A 639 -27.15 3.26 -25.70
N PHE A 640 -28.02 3.21 -26.70
CA PHE A 640 -28.03 2.12 -27.68
C PHE A 640 -26.94 2.34 -28.72
N VAL A 641 -26.05 1.36 -28.85
CA VAL A 641 -25.06 1.32 -29.93
C VAL A 641 -25.52 0.28 -30.94
N ASP A 642 -25.82 0.73 -32.15
CA ASP A 642 -26.20 -0.17 -33.24
C ASP A 642 -25.00 -0.91 -33.86
N SER A 643 -25.25 -1.83 -34.79
CA SER A 643 -24.22 -2.64 -35.45
C SER A 643 -23.19 -1.83 -36.25
N THR A 644 -23.50 -0.57 -36.56
CA THR A 644 -22.65 0.38 -37.29
C THR A 644 -21.87 1.33 -36.37
N GLY A 645 -22.09 1.22 -35.05
CA GLY A 645 -21.44 2.06 -34.03
C GLY A 645 -22.17 3.38 -33.76
N LYS A 646 -23.35 3.61 -34.36
CA LYS A 646 -24.14 4.82 -34.13
C LYS A 646 -24.82 4.74 -32.76
N GLN A 647 -24.72 5.83 -32.01
CA GLN A 647 -25.27 5.96 -30.66
C GLN A 647 -26.65 6.62 -30.68
N ARG A 648 -27.58 6.10 -29.87
CA ARG A 648 -28.89 6.71 -29.62
C ARG A 648 -29.21 6.65 -28.12
N MET A 649 -29.31 7.83 -27.50
CA MET A 649 -29.73 7.98 -26.12
C MET A 649 -31.26 7.95 -26.02
N ILE A 650 -31.81 7.19 -25.06
CA ILE A 650 -33.24 7.17 -24.76
C ILE A 650 -33.50 7.17 -23.24
N HIS A 651 -34.74 7.48 -22.88
CA HIS A 651 -35.30 7.29 -21.53
C HIS A 651 -36.44 6.27 -21.57
N CYS A 652 -36.64 5.56 -20.46
CA CYS A 652 -37.81 4.69 -20.28
C CYS A 652 -38.92 5.43 -19.53
N ASP A 653 -39.47 6.44 -20.19
CA ASP A 653 -40.57 7.30 -19.71
C ASP A 653 -41.89 7.05 -20.47
N GLY A 654 -41.92 6.02 -21.32
CA GLY A 654 -43.05 5.68 -22.19
C GLY A 654 -42.90 6.11 -23.65
N SER A 655 -41.87 6.92 -23.98
CA SER A 655 -41.61 7.38 -25.36
C SER A 655 -40.93 6.32 -26.26
N ALA A 656 -40.19 5.37 -25.68
CA ALA A 656 -39.38 4.37 -26.39
C ALA A 656 -39.73 2.92 -25.98
N LYS A 657 -41.02 2.57 -26.04
CA LYS A 657 -41.58 1.31 -25.49
C LYS A 657 -40.86 0.04 -25.97
N GLU A 658 -40.57 -0.07 -27.27
CA GLU A 658 -39.92 -1.25 -27.85
C GLU A 658 -38.48 -1.42 -27.35
N GLN A 659 -37.73 -0.32 -27.26
CA GLN A 659 -36.35 -0.32 -26.78
C GLN A 659 -36.29 -0.62 -25.27
N CYS A 660 -37.22 -0.08 -24.49
CA CYS A 660 -37.33 -0.37 -23.06
C CYS A 660 -37.66 -1.85 -22.79
N ALA A 661 -38.53 -2.46 -23.59
CA ALA A 661 -38.79 -3.91 -23.52
C ALA A 661 -37.53 -4.76 -23.83
N GLN A 662 -36.60 -4.26 -24.65
CA GLN A 662 -35.30 -4.92 -24.87
C GLN A 662 -34.38 -4.78 -23.64
N ILE A 663 -34.34 -3.61 -23.01
CA ILE A 663 -33.57 -3.40 -21.77
C ILE A 663 -34.08 -4.30 -20.65
N GLU A 664 -35.39 -4.46 -20.49
CA GLU A 664 -35.98 -5.35 -19.49
C GLU A 664 -35.46 -6.80 -19.63
N LYS A 665 -35.21 -7.27 -20.86
CA LYS A 665 -34.62 -8.60 -21.11
C LYS A 665 -33.16 -8.69 -20.66
N LEU A 666 -32.43 -7.57 -20.63
CA LEU A 666 -31.04 -7.46 -20.17
C LEU A 666 -30.92 -7.28 -18.65
N ILE A 667 -32.03 -7.24 -17.90
CA ILE A 667 -32.01 -7.35 -16.44
C ILE A 667 -32.24 -8.81 -16.05
N ALA A 668 -31.30 -9.42 -15.35
CA ALA A 668 -31.39 -10.81 -14.91
C ALA A 668 -31.45 -10.91 -13.38
N ILE A 669 -32.18 -11.91 -12.87
CA ILE A 669 -32.27 -12.22 -11.44
C ILE A 669 -31.97 -13.71 -11.29
N TYR A 670 -31.04 -14.06 -10.40
CA TYR A 670 -30.58 -15.42 -10.17
C TYR A 670 -30.82 -15.84 -8.71
N ALA A 671 -31.22 -17.10 -8.50
CA ALA A 671 -31.42 -17.65 -7.16
C ALA A 671 -30.13 -17.70 -6.33
N GLY A 672 -29.00 -18.00 -6.97
CA GLY A 672 -27.66 -17.99 -6.40
C GLY A 672 -26.73 -17.07 -7.17
N ASN A 673 -25.48 -17.48 -7.33
CA ASN A 673 -24.52 -16.77 -8.18
C ASN A 673 -25.00 -16.74 -9.64
N ALA A 674 -24.56 -15.73 -10.39
CA ALA A 674 -24.67 -15.77 -11.84
C ALA A 674 -23.91 -17.02 -12.36
N PRO A 675 -24.43 -17.72 -13.40
CA PRO A 675 -23.84 -18.96 -13.88
C PRO A 675 -22.38 -18.76 -14.27
N THR A 676 -21.48 -19.63 -13.78
CA THR A 676 -20.08 -19.72 -14.24
C THR A 676 -20.06 -20.19 -15.68
N GLN A 677 -19.49 -19.39 -16.58
CA GLN A 677 -19.70 -19.54 -18.03
C GLN A 677 -18.58 -20.27 -18.75
N ASP A 678 -18.95 -21.02 -19.79
CA ASP A 678 -18.08 -21.39 -20.90
C ASP A 678 -17.81 -20.15 -21.76
N SER A 679 -16.53 -19.80 -21.94
CA SER A 679 -16.09 -18.63 -22.72
C SER A 679 -16.50 -18.68 -24.21
N SER A 680 -16.85 -19.86 -24.73
CA SER A 680 -17.18 -20.07 -26.14
C SER A 680 -18.68 -20.02 -26.45
N ASN A 681 -19.54 -20.24 -25.45
CA ASN A 681 -21.00 -20.21 -25.61
C ASN A 681 -21.73 -19.94 -24.27
N PRO A 682 -21.91 -18.66 -23.87
CA PRO A 682 -22.50 -18.33 -22.58
C PRO A 682 -24.03 -18.52 -22.59
N ASP A 683 -24.55 -19.41 -21.73
CA ASP A 683 -26.00 -19.54 -21.47
C ASP A 683 -26.41 -18.66 -20.26
N TYR A 684 -26.98 -17.48 -20.56
CA TYR A 684 -27.48 -16.53 -19.56
C TYR A 684 -28.92 -16.83 -19.09
N ALA A 685 -29.56 -17.89 -19.59
CA ALA A 685 -30.88 -18.33 -19.14
C ALA A 685 -30.80 -19.33 -17.99
N LYS A 686 -29.67 -20.02 -17.84
CA LYS A 686 -29.46 -21.00 -16.77
C LYS A 686 -29.62 -20.37 -15.38
N ASP A 687 -30.45 -21.00 -14.54
CA ASP A 687 -30.75 -20.60 -13.16
C ASP A 687 -31.32 -19.17 -12.99
N ARG A 688 -31.71 -18.53 -14.11
CA ARG A 688 -32.37 -17.24 -14.13
C ARG A 688 -33.84 -17.41 -13.75
N TYR A 689 -34.35 -16.55 -12.88
CA TYR A 689 -35.77 -16.51 -12.59
C TYR A 689 -36.56 -16.01 -13.79
N ASP A 690 -37.50 -16.84 -14.24
CA ASP A 690 -38.59 -16.40 -15.08
C ASP A 690 -39.73 -15.85 -14.20
N LEU A 691 -39.74 -14.53 -14.07
CA LEU A 691 -40.75 -13.80 -13.33
C LEU A 691 -42.19 -14.05 -13.83
N SER A 692 -42.37 -14.54 -15.06
CA SER A 692 -43.68 -14.85 -15.63
C SER A 692 -44.26 -16.19 -15.16
N ALA A 693 -43.43 -17.09 -14.64
CA ALA A 693 -43.82 -18.45 -14.23
C ALA A 693 -44.16 -18.59 -12.74
N MET A 694 -43.98 -17.54 -11.92
CA MET A 694 -44.03 -17.60 -10.46
C MET A 694 -45.43 -17.39 -9.81
N GLY A 695 -46.53 -17.45 -10.58
CA GLY A 695 -47.92 -17.31 -10.09
C GLY A 695 -48.32 -15.88 -9.69
N LEU A 696 -47.45 -15.15 -8.97
CA LEU A 696 -47.58 -13.70 -8.78
C LEU A 696 -46.93 -12.97 -9.97
N LYS A 697 -47.62 -11.96 -10.52
CA LYS A 697 -47.09 -11.15 -11.62
C LYS A 697 -46.03 -10.17 -11.09
N TYR A 698 -44.76 -10.56 -11.19
CA TYR A 698 -43.62 -9.68 -10.97
C TYR A 698 -43.30 -8.89 -12.24
N GLU A 699 -43.10 -7.58 -12.10
CA GLU A 699 -42.79 -6.66 -13.18
C GLU A 699 -41.45 -5.99 -12.94
N LYS A 700 -40.63 -5.88 -13.99
CA LYS A 700 -39.47 -4.99 -13.99
C LYS A 700 -39.97 -3.58 -14.27
N VAL A 701 -39.50 -2.63 -13.48
CA VAL A 701 -39.88 -1.22 -13.61
C VAL A 701 -38.66 -0.42 -14.02
N LEU A 702 -38.73 0.17 -15.21
CA LEU A 702 -37.76 1.14 -15.71
C LEU A 702 -38.43 2.51 -15.74
N THR A 703 -37.87 3.49 -15.05
CA THR A 703 -38.36 4.87 -15.08
C THR A 703 -37.23 5.85 -15.42
N TYR A 704 -37.55 7.13 -15.41
CA TYR A 704 -36.57 8.21 -15.53
C TYR A 704 -35.57 8.22 -14.36
N ASN A 705 -35.94 7.75 -13.17
CA ASN A 705 -35.16 7.96 -11.94
C ASN A 705 -34.90 6.70 -11.11
N TYR A 706 -35.43 5.53 -11.48
CA TYR A 706 -35.10 4.28 -10.81
C TYR A 706 -35.25 3.05 -11.72
N ILE A 707 -34.53 2.00 -11.35
CA ILE A 707 -34.74 0.63 -11.84
C ILE A 707 -35.21 -0.21 -10.66
N GLY A 708 -36.28 -0.96 -10.81
CA GLY A 708 -36.86 -1.71 -9.71
C GLY A 708 -37.66 -2.94 -10.12
N LEU A 709 -38.21 -3.60 -9.12
CA LEU A 709 -39.11 -4.74 -9.24
C LEU A 709 -40.41 -4.44 -8.50
N LYS A 710 -41.54 -4.69 -9.16
CA LYS A 710 -42.87 -4.52 -8.58
C LYS A 710 -43.57 -5.86 -8.54
N ILE A 711 -44.27 -6.15 -7.45
CA ILE A 711 -45.30 -7.19 -7.45
C ILE A 711 -46.59 -6.50 -7.84
N SER A 712 -47.11 -6.80 -9.04
CA SER A 712 -48.37 -6.21 -9.48
C SER A 712 -49.52 -6.70 -8.59
N SER A 713 -50.43 -5.78 -8.25
CA SER A 713 -51.47 -6.04 -7.28
C SER A 713 -52.70 -6.75 -7.84
N ASN A 714 -52.77 -6.93 -9.17
CA ASN A 714 -53.99 -7.32 -9.85
C ASN A 714 -53.72 -8.45 -10.85
N ASN A 715 -54.03 -9.68 -10.46
CA ASN A 715 -54.53 -10.62 -11.46
C ASN A 715 -55.94 -10.15 -11.84
N ALA A 716 -56.13 -9.64 -13.06
CA ALA A 716 -57.43 -9.13 -13.53
C ALA A 716 -58.56 -10.17 -13.47
N ASN A 717 -58.20 -11.46 -13.35
CA ASN A 717 -59.14 -12.56 -13.23
C ASN A 717 -59.33 -13.03 -11.78
N ASN A 718 -58.53 -12.55 -10.82
CA ASN A 718 -58.65 -12.91 -9.41
C ASN A 718 -59.58 -11.91 -8.72
N PRO A 719 -60.75 -12.33 -8.23
CA PRO A 719 -61.75 -11.43 -7.67
C PRO A 719 -61.45 -10.99 -6.23
N TYR A 720 -60.40 -11.51 -5.60
CA TYR A 720 -60.08 -11.26 -4.19
C TYR A 720 -58.99 -10.18 -4.02
N GLU A 721 -58.89 -9.56 -2.84
CA GLU A 721 -57.86 -8.55 -2.55
C GLU A 721 -56.54 -9.19 -2.07
N ILE A 722 -55.41 -8.61 -2.46
CA ILE A 722 -54.10 -9.00 -1.92
C ILE A 722 -54.05 -8.65 -0.43
N GLY A 723 -54.02 -9.66 0.41
CA GLY A 723 -54.18 -9.57 1.86
C GLY A 723 -55.26 -10.51 2.39
N ASP A 724 -56.16 -10.96 1.51
CA ASP A 724 -57.14 -12.00 1.77
C ASP A 724 -56.55 -13.38 1.42
N ILE A 725 -56.65 -14.35 2.33
CA ILE A 725 -56.27 -15.74 2.08
C ILE A 725 -56.90 -16.31 0.79
N ARG A 726 -58.10 -15.85 0.42
CA ARG A 726 -58.82 -16.27 -0.79
C ARG A 726 -58.08 -15.88 -2.07
N TYR A 727 -57.36 -14.75 -2.07
CA TYR A 727 -56.53 -14.35 -3.21
C TYR A 727 -55.46 -15.41 -3.51
N TYR A 728 -54.79 -15.94 -2.48
CA TYR A 728 -53.72 -16.92 -2.64
C TYR A 728 -54.25 -18.32 -2.99
N LEU A 729 -55.39 -18.70 -2.44
CA LEU A 729 -56.08 -19.95 -2.81
C LEU A 729 -56.56 -19.90 -4.26
N TYR A 730 -57.08 -18.77 -4.72
CA TYR A 730 -57.46 -18.56 -6.11
C TYR A 730 -56.27 -18.68 -7.06
N GLU A 731 -55.11 -18.10 -6.74
CA GLU A 731 -53.90 -18.26 -7.55
C GLU A 731 -53.41 -19.72 -7.60
N LYS A 732 -53.59 -20.48 -6.52
CA LYS A 732 -53.09 -21.88 -6.43
C LYS A 732 -53.97 -22.87 -7.19
N CYS A 733 -55.29 -22.74 -7.06
CA CYS A 733 -56.23 -23.77 -7.50
C CYS A 733 -57.51 -23.21 -8.14
N GLY A 734 -57.58 -21.90 -8.41
CA GLY A 734 -58.70 -21.24 -9.08
C GLY A 734 -59.94 -21.05 -8.20
N GLN A 735 -60.98 -20.45 -8.79
CA GLN A 735 -62.24 -20.12 -8.11
C GLN A 735 -62.91 -21.33 -7.45
N GLU A 736 -62.90 -22.48 -8.12
CA GLU A 736 -63.57 -23.70 -7.68
C GLU A 736 -63.01 -24.24 -6.36
N CYS A 737 -61.72 -23.98 -6.10
CA CYS A 737 -61.05 -24.35 -4.86
C CYS A 737 -61.42 -23.43 -3.69
N VAL A 738 -61.48 -22.12 -3.96
CA VAL A 738 -61.97 -21.14 -2.98
C VAL A 738 -63.43 -21.45 -2.63
N GLU A 739 -64.25 -21.81 -3.60
CA GLU A 739 -65.64 -22.22 -3.36
C GLU A 739 -65.74 -23.53 -2.57
N LYS A 740 -64.90 -24.53 -2.85
CA LYS A 740 -64.83 -25.77 -2.06
C LYS A 740 -64.45 -25.51 -0.61
N ILE A 741 -63.44 -24.69 -0.35
CA ILE A 741 -63.02 -24.36 1.03
C ILE A 741 -64.11 -23.54 1.72
N GLY A 742 -64.70 -22.56 1.03
CA GLY A 742 -65.81 -21.77 1.55
C GLY A 742 -67.03 -22.62 1.91
N SER A 743 -67.27 -23.70 1.17
CA SER A 743 -68.36 -24.65 1.45
C SER A 743 -68.17 -25.46 2.73
N ILE A 744 -66.95 -25.53 3.30
CA ILE A 744 -66.69 -26.15 4.61
C ILE A 744 -67.29 -25.30 5.76
N SER A 745 -67.39 -23.97 5.56
CA SER A 745 -67.85 -23.02 6.58
C SER A 745 -69.33 -23.13 6.95
N ASN A 746 -70.14 -23.86 6.16
CA ASN A 746 -71.56 -24.07 6.50
C ASN A 746 -71.75 -24.96 7.74
N THR A 747 -70.67 -25.53 8.31
CA THR A 747 -70.70 -26.46 9.45
C THR A 747 -69.69 -26.17 10.57
N ALA A 748 -68.82 -25.16 10.43
CA ALA A 748 -67.79 -24.88 11.44
C ALA A 748 -68.39 -24.20 12.68
N THR A 749 -68.57 -24.96 13.77
CA THR A 749 -69.11 -24.44 15.03
C THR A 749 -67.95 -24.14 15.99
N ILE A 750 -67.68 -22.85 16.27
CA ILE A 750 -66.66 -22.47 17.26
C ILE A 750 -67.32 -22.34 18.62
N THR A 751 -66.79 -23.06 19.62
CA THR A 751 -67.15 -22.84 21.03
C THR A 751 -66.07 -21.94 21.64
N GLN A 752 -66.41 -20.68 21.90
CA GLN A 752 -65.53 -19.76 22.63
C GLN A 752 -65.99 -19.70 24.09
N GLU A 753 -65.16 -20.12 25.04
CA GLU A 753 -65.42 -19.82 26.45
C GLU A 753 -65.35 -18.30 26.65
N VAL A 754 -66.41 -17.70 27.18
CA VAL A 754 -66.51 -16.24 27.36
C VAL A 754 -65.48 -15.80 28.39
N GLN A 755 -64.40 -15.14 27.94
CA GLN A 755 -63.64 -14.26 28.84
C GLN A 755 -64.51 -13.05 29.17
N THR A 756 -64.76 -12.84 30.46
CA THR A 756 -65.48 -11.67 31.01
C THR A 756 -64.94 -10.37 30.42
N GLN A 757 -65.72 -9.71 29.55
CA GLN A 757 -65.42 -8.36 29.09
C GLN A 757 -65.90 -7.32 30.11
N LEU A 758 -65.07 -6.31 30.35
CA LEU A 758 -65.38 -5.12 31.14
C LEU A 758 -65.88 -4.01 30.22
N SER A 759 -66.92 -3.28 30.62
CA SER A 759 -67.36 -2.06 29.92
C SER A 759 -66.29 -0.96 30.00
N GLY A 760 -66.40 0.08 29.15
CA GLY A 760 -65.43 1.21 29.12
C GLY A 760 -65.29 1.99 30.44
N ASP A 761 -66.21 1.77 31.39
CA ASP A 761 -66.26 2.30 32.76
C ASP A 761 -65.90 1.24 33.84
N GLY A 762 -65.39 0.06 33.44
CA GLY A 762 -64.78 -0.93 34.32
C GLY A 762 -65.73 -1.90 35.03
N LYS A 763 -66.98 -2.06 34.56
CA LYS A 763 -67.96 -3.01 35.14
C LYS A 763 -68.07 -4.29 34.30
N GLN A 764 -68.31 -5.44 34.93
CA GLN A 764 -68.50 -6.71 34.23
C GLN A 764 -69.82 -6.71 33.45
N ILE A 765 -69.76 -7.11 32.18
CA ILE A 765 -70.93 -7.26 31.31
C ILE A 765 -71.36 -8.73 31.26
N TYR A 766 -72.64 -8.98 31.46
CA TYR A 766 -73.28 -10.29 31.37
C TYR A 766 -74.18 -10.37 30.14
N VAL A 767 -74.18 -11.52 29.46
CA VAL A 767 -75.00 -11.76 28.27
C VAL A 767 -76.20 -12.61 28.64
N TYR A 768 -77.39 -12.15 28.27
CA TYR A 768 -78.63 -12.89 28.43
C TYR A 768 -79.28 -13.16 27.09
N GLU A 769 -79.94 -14.30 26.99
CA GLU A 769 -80.69 -14.72 25.80
C GLU A 769 -82.16 -14.88 26.15
N TYR A 770 -83.04 -14.45 25.24
CA TYR A 770 -84.49 -14.68 25.32
C TYR A 770 -85.04 -14.95 23.93
N THR A 771 -86.09 -15.76 23.84
CA THR A 771 -86.82 -15.99 22.59
C THR A 771 -88.05 -15.10 22.58
N ASP A 772 -88.23 -14.31 21.52
CA ASP A 772 -89.42 -13.46 21.39
C ASP A 772 -90.65 -14.26 20.94
N SER A 773 -91.81 -13.60 20.93
CA SER A 773 -93.11 -14.17 20.52
C SER A 773 -93.16 -14.71 19.08
N SER A 774 -92.15 -14.42 18.24
CA SER A 774 -92.00 -14.97 16.88
C SER A 774 -91.15 -16.25 16.81
N GLY A 775 -90.60 -16.69 17.95
CA GLY A 775 -89.70 -17.85 18.01
C GLY A 775 -88.23 -17.53 17.70
N LYS A 776 -87.86 -16.24 17.59
CA LYS A 776 -86.49 -15.80 17.30
C LYS A 776 -85.70 -15.64 18.60
N LEU A 777 -84.51 -16.24 18.65
CA LEU A 777 -83.57 -16.07 19.75
C LEU A 777 -82.87 -14.70 19.64
N ASN A 778 -83.01 -13.88 20.67
CA ASN A 778 -82.38 -12.56 20.78
C ASN A 778 -81.40 -12.54 21.95
N LYS A 779 -80.31 -11.79 21.81
CA LYS A 779 -79.28 -11.61 22.86
C LYS A 779 -79.23 -10.16 23.30
N VAL A 780 -79.09 -9.93 24.61
CA VAL A 780 -78.95 -8.61 25.20
C VAL A 780 -77.78 -8.58 26.19
N PHE A 781 -77.11 -7.44 26.24
CA PHE A 781 -75.95 -7.21 27.10
C PHE A 781 -76.38 -6.37 28.29
N CYS A 782 -76.02 -6.82 29.49
CA CYS A 782 -76.48 -6.22 30.73
C CYS A 782 -75.34 -6.07 31.74
N ASN A 783 -75.29 -4.92 32.40
CA ASN A 783 -74.29 -4.61 33.43
C ASN A 783 -74.72 -5.12 34.83
N SER A 784 -75.69 -6.03 34.89
CA SER A 784 -76.26 -6.62 36.11
C SER A 784 -76.54 -8.11 35.89
N THR A 785 -76.38 -8.92 36.94
CA THR A 785 -76.81 -10.33 36.95
C THR A 785 -78.30 -10.52 37.25
N ASP A 786 -79.06 -9.43 37.43
CA ASP A 786 -80.51 -9.50 37.63
C ASP A 786 -81.25 -9.45 36.29
N ALA A 787 -81.89 -10.56 35.93
CA ALA A 787 -82.62 -10.74 34.68
C ALA A 787 -83.81 -9.76 34.53
N GLU A 788 -84.48 -9.35 35.60
CA GLU A 788 -85.62 -8.43 35.53
C GLU A 788 -85.16 -6.97 35.35
N GLN A 789 -84.03 -6.60 35.96
CA GLN A 789 -83.40 -5.31 35.70
C GLN A 789 -82.88 -5.23 34.26
N CYS A 790 -82.30 -6.33 33.76
CA CYS A 790 -81.80 -6.44 32.38
C CYS A 790 -82.92 -6.27 31.34
N LYS A 791 -84.12 -6.82 31.59
CA LYS A 791 -85.32 -6.56 30.75
C LYS A 791 -85.68 -5.09 30.72
N LYS A 792 -85.66 -4.44 31.88
CA LYS A 792 -86.09 -3.05 32.05
C LYS A 792 -85.15 -2.09 31.35
N ASP A 793 -83.85 -2.29 31.50
CA ASP A 793 -82.82 -1.45 30.87
C ASP A 793 -82.83 -1.56 29.34
N ASN A 794 -83.25 -2.71 28.81
CA ASN A 794 -83.37 -2.98 27.38
C ASN A 794 -84.81 -2.83 26.83
N ASN A 795 -85.74 -2.26 27.61
CA ASN A 795 -87.14 -2.02 27.22
C ASN A 795 -87.89 -3.27 26.69
N ILE A 796 -87.65 -4.45 27.28
CA ILE A 796 -88.37 -5.69 26.94
C ILE A 796 -89.68 -5.73 27.74
N THR A 797 -90.83 -5.56 27.06
CA THR A 797 -92.15 -5.36 27.71
C THR A 797 -93.11 -6.55 27.62
N GLU A 798 -92.72 -7.65 26.98
CA GLU A 798 -93.54 -8.87 26.91
C GLU A 798 -93.48 -9.64 28.24
N SER A 799 -94.62 -9.87 28.89
CA SER A 799 -94.70 -10.43 30.25
C SER A 799 -94.35 -11.92 30.38
N SER A 800 -94.11 -12.64 29.28
CA SER A 800 -93.84 -14.09 29.26
C SER A 800 -92.44 -14.52 28.81
N THR A 801 -91.49 -13.60 28.64
CA THR A 801 -90.11 -13.93 28.21
C THR A 801 -89.21 -14.23 29.42
N THR A 802 -88.56 -15.39 29.44
CA THR A 802 -87.54 -15.74 30.46
C THR A 802 -86.16 -15.42 29.90
N LEU A 803 -85.38 -14.56 30.56
CA LEU A 803 -83.97 -14.34 30.20
C LEU A 803 -83.11 -15.39 30.88
N THR A 804 -82.28 -16.07 30.10
CA THR A 804 -81.32 -17.06 30.63
C THR A 804 -79.91 -16.53 30.42
N GLN A 805 -79.08 -16.57 31.46
CA GLN A 805 -77.69 -16.12 31.37
C GLN A 805 -76.92 -17.12 30.50
N SER A 806 -76.27 -16.62 29.44
CA SER A 806 -75.56 -17.46 28.48
C SER A 806 -74.12 -17.70 28.95
N ASN A 807 -73.71 -18.98 29.02
CA ASN A 807 -72.36 -19.38 29.46
C ASN A 807 -71.39 -19.65 28.28
N ALA A 808 -71.81 -19.49 27.02
CA ALA A 808 -70.94 -19.64 25.87
C ALA A 808 -71.50 -18.86 24.67
N THR A 809 -70.67 -18.05 24.01
CA THR A 809 -71.06 -17.40 22.77
C THR A 809 -70.73 -18.34 21.61
N GLN A 810 -71.75 -18.89 20.93
CA GLN A 810 -71.59 -19.31 19.55
C GLN A 810 -71.42 -18.05 18.70
N VAL A 811 -70.29 -17.93 18.02
CA VAL A 811 -70.05 -16.92 16.99
C VAL A 811 -69.84 -17.69 15.69
N GLU A 812 -70.74 -17.50 14.72
CA GLU A 812 -70.50 -17.92 13.34
C GLU A 812 -69.40 -17.01 12.77
N SER A 813 -68.31 -17.59 12.29
CA SER A 813 -67.25 -16.88 11.57
C SER A 813 -66.96 -17.64 10.28
N ASP A 814 -66.79 -16.92 9.18
CA ASP A 814 -66.39 -17.50 7.89
C ASP A 814 -65.01 -18.16 8.07
N ILE A 815 -64.82 -19.35 7.50
CA ILE A 815 -63.54 -20.07 7.55
C ILE A 815 -62.39 -19.22 6.98
N PHE A 816 -62.70 -18.32 6.05
CA PHE A 816 -61.71 -17.37 5.52
C PHE A 816 -61.35 -16.25 6.49
N GLU A 817 -62.28 -15.80 7.34
CA GLU A 817 -61.98 -14.87 8.43
C GLU A 817 -61.10 -15.55 9.49
N TRP A 818 -61.36 -16.82 9.79
CA TRP A 818 -60.53 -17.60 10.72
C TRP A 818 -59.10 -17.83 10.19
N LEU A 819 -58.96 -18.20 8.92
CA LEU A 819 -57.65 -18.35 8.27
C LEU A 819 -56.89 -17.00 8.21
N ASN A 820 -57.59 -15.90 7.93
CA ASN A 820 -57.01 -14.55 8.01
C ASN A 820 -56.61 -14.18 9.45
N PHE A 821 -57.40 -14.54 10.46
CA PHE A 821 -57.08 -14.28 11.87
C PHE A 821 -55.87 -15.06 12.37
N LEU A 822 -55.76 -16.37 12.06
CA LEU A 822 -54.59 -17.18 12.38
C LEU A 822 -53.30 -16.64 11.76
N SER A 823 -53.40 -16.04 10.56
CA SER A 823 -52.26 -15.42 9.89
C SER A 823 -51.69 -14.20 10.64
N ILE A 824 -52.49 -13.59 11.53
CA ILE A 824 -52.16 -12.36 12.26
C ILE A 824 -51.63 -12.64 13.68
N TYR A 825 -52.03 -13.73 14.35
CA TYR A 825 -51.89 -13.82 15.82
C TYR A 825 -50.96 -14.89 16.42
N ASP A 826 -50.46 -15.90 15.70
CA ASP A 826 -49.62 -16.94 16.34
C ASP A 826 -48.10 -16.77 16.08
N LYS A 827 -47.39 -16.42 17.15
CA LYS A 827 -45.91 -16.47 17.35
C LYS A 827 -45.01 -16.24 16.13
N GLY A 828 -45.01 -15.01 15.60
CA GLY A 828 -43.84 -14.46 14.89
C GLY A 828 -43.42 -15.12 13.57
N ILE A 829 -44.24 -16.03 13.02
CA ILE A 829 -44.10 -16.51 11.65
C ILE A 829 -45.15 -15.76 10.83
N THR A 830 -44.74 -14.69 10.14
CA THR A 830 -45.59 -14.03 9.15
C THR A 830 -45.85 -15.02 8.03
N TRP A 831 -47.09 -15.49 7.89
CA TRP A 831 -47.52 -16.26 6.74
C TRP A 831 -47.48 -15.35 5.51
N THR A 832 -46.35 -15.36 4.80
CA THR A 832 -46.28 -14.76 3.46
C THR A 832 -46.98 -15.70 2.48
N GLY A 833 -47.58 -15.16 1.40
CA GLY A 833 -48.27 -15.96 0.38
C GLY A 833 -47.43 -17.10 -0.22
N ALA A 834 -46.10 -17.03 -0.11
CA ALA A 834 -45.19 -18.12 -0.50
C ALA A 834 -45.29 -19.37 0.41
N ASN A 835 -45.59 -19.23 1.69
CA ASN A 835 -45.68 -20.35 2.64
C ASN A 835 -46.98 -21.16 2.46
N VAL A 836 -48.09 -20.50 2.11
CA VAL A 836 -49.39 -21.16 1.83
C VAL A 836 -49.33 -22.01 0.56
N LEU A 837 -48.52 -21.61 -0.42
CA LEU A 837 -48.29 -22.38 -1.64
C LEU A 837 -47.52 -23.68 -1.38
N ASN A 838 -46.64 -23.72 -0.38
CA ASN A 838 -45.80 -24.87 -0.05
C ASN A 838 -46.45 -25.93 0.87
N TYR A 839 -47.51 -25.59 1.60
CA TYR A 839 -48.22 -26.59 2.42
C TYR A 839 -49.26 -27.34 1.60
N ASP A 840 -49.42 -28.62 1.93
CA ASP A 840 -50.32 -29.55 1.25
C ASP A 840 -51.78 -29.12 1.44
N LEU A 841 -52.55 -29.09 0.35
CA LEU A 841 -53.97 -28.69 0.41
C LEU A 841 -54.75 -29.62 1.35
N ASP A 842 -54.32 -30.87 1.45
CA ASP A 842 -54.87 -31.89 2.34
C ASP A 842 -54.74 -31.52 3.82
N PHE A 843 -53.69 -30.81 4.25
CA PHE A 843 -53.56 -30.36 5.63
C PHE A 843 -54.64 -29.33 6.00
N PHE A 844 -54.92 -28.38 5.10
CA PHE A 844 -55.97 -27.38 5.30
C PHE A 844 -57.37 -28.02 5.29
N LEU A 845 -57.62 -28.98 4.40
CA LEU A 845 -58.86 -29.76 4.36
C LEU A 845 -59.06 -30.68 5.56
N HIS A 846 -58.00 -31.10 6.25
CA HIS A 846 -58.08 -31.93 7.46
C HIS A 846 -58.28 -31.11 8.75
N THR A 847 -57.85 -29.85 8.76
CA THR A 847 -57.87 -28.97 9.94
C THR A 847 -59.14 -28.12 9.99
N ALA A 848 -59.68 -27.77 8.83
CA ALA A 848 -61.02 -27.21 8.62
C ALA A 848 -62.10 -28.27 8.91
#